data_AF-A0A9Q0LL44-F1
#
_entry.id   AF-A0A9Q0LL44-F1
#
_cell.length_a   1.000
_cell.length_b   1.000
_cell.length_c   1.000
_cell.angle_alpha   90.00
_cell.angle_beta   90.00
_cell.angle_gamma   90.00
#
_symmetry.space_group_name_H-M   'P 1'
#
loop_
_entity.id
_entity.type
_entity.pdbx_description
1 polymer ?
#
loop_
_entity_poly.entity_id
_entity_poly.type
_entity_poly.pdbx_seq_one_letter_code
_entity_poly.pdbx_strand_id
1 'polypeptide(L)'
;MTSKILRLKPHEFVHILDSNTNTVQLSEGPIVYTLKQHESIVRGPEPMILIPPLYYATIINPVMRDSNGDLVKDAYGQAKIKHGKEEIRFHKPLPFPLYPGEEIDGVPEPLKLLKKGQIFRLEAISDFEEIKEEKKGKKTRRKVGDQWYFEGPGFYYPRTEVSIKEMIHPQIIKQDNALQLRARGECIDCYGRKHKTGEEWLVREAGEYIPGVDEEVVKMVEAIVLTRTTAVHLRAKKTFEDAYKVIRRAGDEWLVDSTISPTHLPDVDEDVVGQVALNELTSLQYCIVLDPVDEHGKPQLGKSQLRSGPVEFFLNPGERLDGGIRDVYILNDDQALLLRCKEYFEEMVAEKNKKIKKTHDPGTRWMIYGPGKYIPPIQAEVIEMRSRIPLHINEGIYVRDLFTGRVSAIVGETYMLKPNEELWEKKIPEIVEKLINKDPVSTRGNKENQAMLSQQDAFVRDPTRVLTYRIPDNAVVQIYDYKKKKNRIQFGPDLAMLGPDEEFTLMSLSGGLPKKPRVITSISLLLGPDFMTDKFIVETSDHARLSLQLAYNWYFDIDKRNPKDSNRIFQIPDFVGDACKTMASKIRAIVAGMSFDNFHKECARAIRIAVFGLDKDNHVNDYFRFPSNNLIITNIDVQSVEPVDQDTLRLLQKSVQLAIKITTESQEAEAKQDAKRREAEANGKINQLMIQNDVMSEEKRKQLLELKSLSAAISKTGIAKAVALANAETTNINGKIQVQQSQSNADAFSIIETSKRKRQEAFYNLDYEHNKKMDDLMLEKSVELSKIDSDKISVMVDAIGIKTLQRIATSVPKLKSRILNSLGLKGFIISDGKSQMNLFSSKVPIQNRILYQKKD
;
A
#
# COMPACT_ATOMS: atom_id res chain seq x y z
N MET A 1 -144.85 -29.81 -3.65
CA MET A 1 -145.21 -30.71 -4.76
C MET A 1 -143.99 -30.85 -5.67
N THR A 2 -142.84 -31.34 -5.18
CA THR A 2 -142.50 -32.77 -5.04
C THR A 2 -142.96 -33.60 -6.23
N SER A 3 -142.35 -33.36 -7.39
CA SER A 3 -142.26 -34.37 -8.45
C SER A 3 -141.48 -35.57 -7.88
N LYS A 4 -142.22 -36.56 -7.35
CA LYS A 4 -141.73 -37.85 -6.85
C LYS A 4 -141.12 -38.75 -7.93
N ILE A 5 -140.70 -38.18 -9.05
CA ILE A 5 -140.26 -38.89 -10.24
C ILE A 5 -138.84 -38.41 -10.55
N LEU A 6 -137.87 -39.29 -10.32
CA LEU A 6 -136.47 -39.10 -10.67
C LEU A 6 -136.21 -39.74 -12.03
N ARG A 7 -135.82 -38.94 -13.02
CA ARG A 7 -135.48 -39.45 -14.35
C ARG A 7 -133.96 -39.58 -14.46
N LEU A 8 -133.46 -40.81 -14.31
CA LEU A 8 -132.04 -41.11 -14.51
C LEU A 8 -131.76 -41.28 -16.00
N LYS A 9 -130.84 -40.48 -16.55
CA LYS A 9 -130.40 -40.63 -17.94
C LYS A 9 -129.49 -41.87 -18.08
N PRO A 10 -129.24 -42.37 -19.31
CA PRO A 10 -128.20 -43.37 -19.52
C PRO A 10 -126.88 -42.92 -18.90
N HIS A 11 -126.19 -43.83 -18.19
CA HIS A 11 -124.94 -43.56 -17.49
C HIS A 11 -125.01 -42.55 -16.34
N GLU A 12 -126.18 -42.32 -15.75
CA GLU A 12 -126.32 -41.65 -14.45
C GLU A 12 -126.69 -42.68 -13.37
N PHE A 13 -126.25 -42.44 -12.14
CA PHE A 13 -126.63 -43.23 -10.98
C PHE A 13 -127.02 -42.34 -9.80
N VAL A 14 -127.78 -42.90 -8.88
CA VAL A 14 -128.23 -42.24 -7.65
C VAL A 14 -128.20 -43.24 -6.49
N HIS A 15 -127.94 -42.74 -5.28
CA HIS A 15 -128.04 -43.48 -4.03
C HIS A 15 -129.33 -43.08 -3.32
N ILE A 16 -130.17 -44.06 -3.04
CA ILE A 16 -131.47 -43.88 -2.41
C ILE A 16 -131.45 -44.60 -1.05
N LEU A 17 -131.69 -43.86 0.03
CA LEU A 17 -131.85 -44.38 1.38
C LEU A 17 -133.30 -44.77 1.63
N ASP A 18 -133.54 -46.02 1.97
CA ASP A 18 -134.82 -46.47 2.51
C ASP A 18 -134.81 -46.29 4.04
N SER A 19 -135.66 -45.41 4.55
CA SER A 19 -135.77 -45.06 5.98
C SER A 19 -136.33 -46.20 6.83
N ASN A 20 -137.02 -47.19 6.25
CA ASN A 20 -137.56 -48.33 6.99
C ASN A 20 -136.48 -49.37 7.30
N THR A 21 -135.59 -49.61 6.35
CA THR A 21 -134.50 -50.59 6.47
C THR A 21 -133.16 -49.94 6.80
N ASN A 22 -133.09 -48.61 6.78
CA ASN A 22 -131.89 -47.78 6.90
C ASN A 22 -130.77 -48.21 5.92
N THR A 23 -131.15 -48.77 4.77
CA THR A 23 -130.21 -49.23 3.73
C THR A 23 -130.14 -48.25 2.58
N VAL A 24 -128.92 -48.02 2.08
CA VAL A 24 -128.70 -47.20 0.89
C VAL A 24 -128.54 -48.12 -0.31
N GLN A 25 -129.43 -47.98 -1.30
CA GLN A 25 -129.42 -48.74 -2.53
C GLN A 25 -128.98 -47.88 -3.72
N LEU A 26 -128.29 -48.51 -4.66
CA LEU A 26 -127.88 -47.91 -5.92
C LEU A 26 -128.98 -48.12 -6.97
N SER A 27 -129.37 -47.06 -7.66
CA SER A 27 -130.22 -47.13 -8.86
C SER A 27 -129.46 -46.57 -10.07
N GLU A 28 -129.42 -47.36 -11.14
CA GLU A 28 -128.71 -47.05 -12.39
C GLU A 28 -129.72 -46.68 -13.49
N GLY A 29 -129.41 -45.65 -14.28
CA GLY A 29 -130.20 -45.27 -15.45
C GLY A 29 -129.93 -46.16 -16.67
N PRO A 30 -130.82 -46.19 -17.69
CA PRO A 30 -131.97 -45.30 -17.86
C PRO A 30 -133.24 -45.87 -17.21
N ILE A 31 -133.70 -45.23 -16.14
CA ILE A 31 -134.96 -45.58 -15.49
C ILE A 31 -135.64 -44.31 -14.96
N VAL A 32 -136.96 -44.28 -15.04
CA VAL A 32 -137.78 -43.27 -14.38
C VAL A 32 -138.17 -43.86 -13.02
N TYR A 33 -137.38 -43.52 -12.00
CA TYR A 33 -137.57 -44.05 -10.64
C TYR A 33 -138.57 -43.18 -9.88
N THR A 34 -139.62 -43.80 -9.33
CA THR A 34 -140.61 -43.08 -8.51
C THR A 34 -140.30 -43.30 -7.03
N LEU A 35 -139.91 -42.24 -6.32
CA LEU A 35 -139.53 -42.31 -4.91
C LEU A 35 -140.75 -42.62 -4.02
N LYS A 36 -140.64 -43.70 -3.22
CA LYS A 36 -141.65 -44.05 -2.21
C LYS A 36 -141.59 -43.09 -1.01
N GLN A 37 -142.63 -43.08 -0.17
CA GLN A 37 -142.72 -42.14 0.97
C GLN A 37 -141.58 -42.31 2.00
N HIS A 38 -141.03 -43.52 2.12
CA HIS A 38 -139.93 -43.84 3.04
C HIS A 38 -138.54 -43.74 2.39
N GLU A 39 -138.44 -43.39 1.11
CA GLU A 39 -137.17 -43.31 0.36
C GLU A 39 -136.70 -41.86 0.23
N SER A 40 -135.42 -41.59 0.48
CA SER A 40 -134.76 -40.28 0.30
C SER A 40 -133.48 -40.40 -0.52
N ILE A 41 -133.08 -39.33 -1.21
CA ILE A 41 -131.84 -39.33 -2.02
C ILE A 41 -130.67 -38.94 -1.11
N VAL A 42 -129.61 -39.74 -1.12
CA VAL A 42 -128.35 -39.49 -0.37
C VAL A 42 -127.30 -38.85 -1.27
N ARG A 43 -127.17 -39.35 -2.51
CA ARG A 43 -126.14 -38.94 -3.46
C ARG A 43 -126.65 -39.07 -4.88
N GLY A 44 -126.31 -38.12 -5.75
CA GLY A 44 -126.72 -38.12 -7.16
C GLY A 44 -128.09 -37.47 -7.44
N PRO A 45 -128.48 -37.33 -8.73
CA PRO A 45 -127.92 -38.05 -9.88
C PRO A 45 -126.51 -37.57 -10.29
N GLU A 46 -125.55 -38.49 -10.29
CA GLU A 46 -124.15 -38.28 -10.73
C GLU A 46 -123.86 -39.10 -12.00
N PRO A 47 -122.96 -38.64 -12.89
CA PRO A 47 -122.52 -39.45 -14.03
C PRO A 47 -121.67 -40.63 -13.56
N MET A 48 -121.85 -41.79 -14.19
CA MET A 48 -120.99 -42.95 -14.04
C MET A 48 -119.56 -42.63 -14.48
N ILE A 49 -118.59 -43.32 -13.88
CA ILE A 49 -117.18 -43.11 -14.15
C ILE A 49 -116.77 -43.90 -15.39
N LEU A 50 -116.26 -43.18 -16.39
CA LEU A 50 -115.63 -43.77 -17.57
C LEU A 50 -114.11 -43.56 -17.47
N ILE A 51 -113.37 -44.65 -17.39
CA ILE A 51 -111.90 -44.63 -17.43
C ILE A 51 -111.47 -44.71 -18.89
N PRO A 52 -110.71 -43.74 -19.44
CA PRO A 52 -110.21 -43.81 -20.81
C PRO A 52 -109.27 -45.01 -21.06
N PRO A 53 -109.08 -45.46 -22.32
CA PRO A 53 -108.07 -46.47 -22.64
C PRO A 53 -106.68 -46.04 -22.17
N LEU A 54 -105.90 -46.96 -21.59
CA LEU A 54 -104.56 -46.71 -21.00
C LEU A 54 -104.56 -45.78 -19.78
N TYR A 55 -105.71 -45.60 -19.12
CA TYR A 55 -105.81 -44.94 -17.82
C TYR A 55 -106.28 -45.92 -16.75
N TYR A 56 -106.06 -45.58 -15.49
CA TYR A 56 -106.58 -46.29 -14.33
C TYR A 56 -107.12 -45.29 -13.30
N ALA A 57 -107.97 -45.76 -12.40
CA ALA A 57 -108.45 -44.98 -11.27
C ALA A 57 -108.35 -45.82 -10.00
N THR A 58 -107.96 -45.18 -8.90
CA THR A 58 -107.91 -45.80 -7.57
C THR A 58 -109.22 -45.55 -6.86
N ILE A 59 -109.84 -46.59 -6.32
CA ILE A 59 -111.11 -46.52 -5.61
C ILE A 59 -110.90 -46.95 -4.17
N ILE A 60 -111.30 -46.08 -3.25
CA ILE A 60 -111.26 -46.28 -1.81
C ILE A 60 -112.57 -46.95 -1.39
N ASN A 61 -112.46 -47.91 -0.47
CA ASN A 61 -113.57 -48.69 0.08
C ASN A 61 -114.37 -49.48 -0.99
N PRO A 62 -113.71 -50.28 -1.84
CA PRO A 62 -114.36 -50.97 -2.96
C PRO A 62 -115.40 -52.00 -2.48
N VAL A 63 -116.44 -52.23 -3.28
CA VAL A 63 -117.44 -53.26 -3.01
C VAL A 63 -116.85 -54.67 -3.04
N MET A 64 -117.41 -55.52 -2.18
CA MET A 64 -117.10 -56.93 -2.11
C MET A 64 -117.86 -57.68 -3.21
N ARG A 65 -117.13 -58.43 -4.01
CA ARG A 65 -117.67 -59.29 -5.07
C ARG A 65 -117.32 -60.75 -4.76
N ASP A 66 -118.26 -61.66 -5.05
CA ASP A 66 -118.05 -63.10 -4.93
C ASP A 66 -117.22 -63.66 -6.11
N SER A 67 -116.88 -64.95 -6.06
CA SER A 67 -116.05 -65.63 -7.08
C SER A 67 -116.58 -65.55 -8.51
N ASN A 68 -117.88 -65.27 -8.67
CA ASN A 68 -118.55 -65.10 -9.97
C ASN A 68 -118.61 -63.63 -10.44
N GLY A 69 -118.08 -62.68 -9.65
CA GLY A 69 -118.06 -61.24 -9.97
C GLY A 69 -119.31 -60.47 -9.53
N ASP A 70 -120.28 -61.15 -8.93
CA ASP A 70 -121.53 -60.60 -8.40
C ASP A 70 -121.32 -59.91 -7.04
N LEU A 71 -122.15 -58.92 -6.74
CA LEU A 71 -122.06 -58.13 -5.51
C LEU A 71 -122.48 -58.94 -4.27
N VAL A 72 -121.65 -58.93 -3.24
CA VAL A 72 -122.01 -59.46 -1.92
C VAL A 72 -122.87 -58.44 -1.20
N LYS A 73 -124.10 -58.83 -0.88
CA LYS A 73 -125.05 -58.01 -0.13
C LYS A 73 -125.13 -58.49 1.32
N ASP A 74 -125.26 -57.56 2.26
CA ASP A 74 -125.51 -57.85 3.67
C ASP A 74 -126.96 -58.34 3.88
N ALA A 75 -127.31 -58.81 5.08
CA ALA A 75 -128.62 -59.40 5.41
C ALA A 75 -129.83 -58.50 5.09
N TYR A 76 -129.60 -57.18 4.95
CA TYR A 76 -130.61 -56.17 4.63
C TYR A 76 -130.57 -55.70 3.16
N GLY A 77 -129.75 -56.31 2.31
CA GLY A 77 -129.69 -56.03 0.87
C GLY A 77 -128.73 -54.91 0.43
N GLN A 78 -127.99 -54.29 1.37
CA GLN A 78 -126.96 -53.29 1.09
C GLN A 78 -125.67 -53.95 0.58
N ALA A 79 -124.99 -53.33 -0.40
CA ALA A 79 -123.71 -53.84 -0.91
C ALA A 79 -122.62 -53.71 0.16
N LYS A 80 -121.92 -54.81 0.45
CA LYS A 80 -120.85 -54.83 1.43
C LYS A 80 -119.59 -54.21 0.84
N ILE A 81 -118.96 -53.27 1.54
CA ILE A 81 -117.71 -52.64 1.12
C ILE A 81 -116.52 -53.11 1.94
N LYS A 82 -115.32 -53.06 1.36
CA LYS A 82 -114.05 -53.35 2.02
C LYS A 82 -113.48 -52.06 2.61
N HIS A 83 -113.93 -51.69 3.80
CA HIS A 83 -113.45 -50.49 4.50
C HIS A 83 -111.92 -50.48 4.65
N GLY A 84 -111.30 -49.34 4.34
CA GLY A 84 -109.85 -49.11 4.47
C GLY A 84 -108.99 -49.85 3.43
N LYS A 85 -109.60 -50.39 2.38
CA LYS A 85 -108.88 -50.99 1.24
C LYS A 85 -109.04 -50.13 0.00
N GLU A 86 -108.07 -50.25 -0.90
CA GLU A 86 -108.07 -49.64 -2.22
C GLU A 86 -108.21 -50.71 -3.31
N GLU A 87 -108.86 -50.36 -4.41
CA GLU A 87 -108.95 -51.17 -5.63
C GLU A 87 -108.58 -50.30 -6.83
N ILE A 88 -107.66 -50.78 -7.67
CA ILE A 88 -107.33 -50.13 -8.94
C ILE A 88 -108.26 -50.69 -10.02
N ARG A 89 -109.05 -49.81 -10.64
CA ARG A 89 -109.87 -50.15 -11.80
C ARG A 89 -109.21 -49.65 -13.08
N PHE A 90 -109.14 -50.52 -14.07
CA PHE A 90 -108.64 -50.22 -15.42
C PHE A 90 -109.80 -49.92 -16.39
N HIS A 91 -109.45 -49.45 -17.60
CA HIS A 91 -110.41 -49.21 -18.67
C HIS A 91 -111.38 -50.40 -18.89
N LYS A 92 -112.68 -50.10 -18.83
CA LYS A 92 -113.76 -50.97 -19.30
C LYS A 92 -114.58 -50.19 -20.35
N PRO A 93 -115.13 -50.87 -21.37
CA PRO A 93 -115.87 -50.20 -22.43
C PRO A 93 -117.19 -49.56 -21.96
N LEU A 94 -117.70 -49.96 -20.79
CA LEU A 94 -118.92 -49.42 -20.19
C LEU A 94 -118.56 -48.60 -18.93
N PRO A 95 -119.11 -47.38 -18.77
CA PRO A 95 -119.03 -46.63 -17.52
C PRO A 95 -119.59 -47.43 -16.34
N PHE A 96 -119.01 -47.28 -15.16
CA PHE A 96 -119.49 -47.94 -13.94
C PHE A 96 -119.93 -46.91 -12.89
N PRO A 97 -120.97 -47.21 -12.10
CA PRO A 97 -121.37 -46.37 -10.97
C PRO A 97 -120.46 -46.62 -9.76
N LEU A 98 -120.41 -45.64 -8.85
CA LEU A 98 -119.86 -45.86 -7.51
C LEU A 98 -120.97 -46.40 -6.61
N TYR A 99 -120.69 -47.46 -5.87
CA TYR A 99 -121.64 -47.98 -4.89
C TYR A 99 -121.63 -47.13 -3.60
N PRO A 100 -122.67 -47.22 -2.76
CA PRO A 100 -122.71 -46.51 -1.48
C PRO A 100 -121.48 -46.81 -0.62
N GLY A 101 -120.70 -45.77 -0.32
CA GLY A 101 -119.45 -45.86 0.45
C GLY A 101 -118.17 -46.03 -0.38
N GLU A 102 -118.26 -46.25 -1.69
CA GLU A 102 -117.11 -46.15 -2.60
C GLU A 102 -116.78 -44.69 -2.92
N GLU A 103 -115.50 -44.37 -2.91
CA GLU A 103 -114.98 -43.05 -3.31
C GLU A 103 -113.86 -43.23 -4.33
N ILE A 104 -113.84 -42.39 -5.36
CA ILE A 104 -112.71 -42.33 -6.30
C ILE A 104 -111.64 -41.41 -5.71
N ASP A 105 -110.41 -41.89 -5.66
CA ASP A 105 -109.25 -41.10 -5.25
C ASP A 105 -108.69 -40.34 -6.46
N GLY A 106 -108.97 -39.04 -6.52
CA GLY A 106 -108.50 -38.16 -7.60
C GLY A 106 -109.18 -38.35 -8.97
N VAL A 107 -108.47 -37.97 -10.04
CA VAL A 107 -108.89 -38.08 -11.45
C VAL A 107 -108.18 -39.28 -12.07
N PRO A 108 -108.77 -40.04 -13.02
CA PRO A 108 -108.09 -41.15 -13.67
C PRO A 108 -106.70 -40.76 -14.22
N GLU A 109 -105.68 -41.55 -13.88
CA GLU A 109 -104.29 -41.33 -14.24
C GLU A 109 -103.86 -42.18 -15.45
N PRO A 110 -102.97 -41.69 -16.32
CA PRO A 110 -102.43 -42.49 -17.42
C PRO A 110 -101.47 -43.58 -16.92
N LEU A 111 -101.52 -44.76 -17.54
CA LEU A 111 -100.53 -45.81 -17.33
C LEU A 111 -99.13 -45.34 -17.75
N LYS A 112 -98.13 -45.64 -16.92
CA LYS A 112 -96.74 -45.24 -17.18
C LYS A 112 -96.15 -46.13 -18.27
N LEU A 113 -95.77 -45.53 -19.41
CA LEU A 113 -95.06 -46.19 -20.49
C LEU A 113 -93.55 -46.19 -20.20
N LEU A 114 -92.93 -47.36 -20.11
CA LEU A 114 -91.47 -47.48 -20.11
C LEU A 114 -90.98 -47.72 -21.53
N LYS A 115 -90.02 -46.90 -21.96
CA LYS A 115 -89.30 -47.11 -23.22
C LYS A 115 -88.26 -48.22 -23.05
N LYS A 116 -87.75 -48.75 -24.17
CA LYS A 116 -86.60 -49.68 -24.16
C LYS A 116 -85.42 -49.03 -23.43
N GLY A 117 -84.82 -49.74 -22.47
CA GLY A 117 -83.72 -49.24 -21.62
C GLY A 117 -84.16 -48.47 -20.37
N GLN A 118 -85.46 -48.25 -20.16
CA GLN A 118 -85.98 -47.71 -18.89
C GLN A 118 -86.52 -48.84 -18.02
N ILE A 119 -86.19 -48.79 -16.73
CA ILE A 119 -86.54 -49.85 -15.78
C ILE A 119 -87.10 -49.23 -14.52
N PHE A 120 -88.20 -49.78 -14.01
CA PHE A 120 -88.67 -49.47 -12.67
C PHE A 120 -88.22 -50.52 -11.67
N ARG A 121 -87.66 -50.05 -10.54
CA ARG A 121 -87.51 -50.84 -9.33
C ARG A 121 -88.81 -50.80 -8.56
N LEU A 122 -89.42 -51.97 -8.42
CA LEU A 122 -90.67 -52.18 -7.70
C LEU A 122 -90.38 -52.80 -6.34
N GLU A 123 -91.24 -52.51 -5.37
CA GLU A 123 -91.23 -53.11 -4.04
C GLU A 123 -92.63 -53.56 -3.62
N ALA A 124 -92.73 -54.74 -3.02
CA ALA A 124 -93.97 -55.23 -2.43
C ALA A 124 -94.23 -54.55 -1.08
N ILE A 125 -95.36 -53.87 -0.93
CA ILE A 125 -95.82 -53.27 0.34
C ILE A 125 -96.61 -54.29 1.18
N SER A 126 -97.27 -55.25 0.53
CA SER A 126 -98.04 -56.32 1.17
C SER A 126 -97.78 -57.68 0.50
N ASP A 127 -98.04 -58.77 1.22
CA ASP A 127 -97.90 -60.13 0.67
C ASP A 127 -98.95 -60.37 -0.42
N PHE A 128 -98.51 -60.72 -1.64
CA PHE A 128 -99.43 -61.05 -2.73
C PHE A 128 -98.89 -62.14 -3.66
N GLU A 129 -99.80 -62.78 -4.40
CA GLU A 129 -99.44 -63.77 -5.41
C GLU A 129 -99.46 -63.11 -6.80
N GLU A 130 -98.27 -63.00 -7.41
CA GLU A 130 -98.10 -62.50 -8.77
C GLU A 130 -98.28 -63.66 -9.77
N ILE A 131 -99.28 -63.54 -10.65
CA ILE A 131 -99.45 -64.44 -11.79
C ILE A 131 -98.75 -63.79 -12.99
N LYS A 132 -97.60 -64.33 -13.40
CA LYS A 132 -96.93 -63.89 -14.64
C LYS A 132 -97.51 -64.65 -15.83
N GLU A 133 -98.11 -63.93 -16.78
CA GLU A 133 -98.77 -64.52 -17.95
C GLU A 133 -97.79 -65.27 -18.88
N GLU A 134 -96.50 -64.91 -18.88
CA GLU A 134 -95.51 -65.45 -19.83
C GLU A 134 -94.94 -66.83 -19.49
N LYS A 135 -95.17 -67.36 -18.27
CA LYS A 135 -94.69 -68.71 -17.88
C LYS A 135 -95.78 -69.51 -17.17
N LYS A 136 -96.60 -70.22 -17.96
CA LYS A 136 -97.53 -71.31 -17.57
C LYS A 136 -97.93 -71.29 -16.08
N GLY A 137 -98.76 -70.32 -15.69
CA GLY A 137 -99.49 -70.34 -14.41
C GLY A 137 -98.65 -70.45 -13.14
N LYS A 138 -97.35 -70.13 -13.18
CA LYS A 138 -96.50 -70.19 -11.97
C LYS A 138 -96.80 -68.98 -11.10
N LYS A 139 -97.52 -69.20 -10.00
CA LYS A 139 -97.78 -68.20 -8.96
C LYS A 139 -96.47 -67.86 -8.24
N THR A 140 -96.00 -66.63 -8.37
CA THR A 140 -94.83 -66.13 -7.65
C THR A 140 -95.35 -65.44 -6.39
N ARG A 141 -95.13 -66.04 -5.23
CA ARG A 141 -95.53 -65.42 -3.95
C ARG A 141 -94.49 -64.36 -3.59
N ARG A 142 -94.90 -63.09 -3.58
CA ARG A 142 -94.09 -61.95 -3.15
C ARG A 142 -94.39 -61.67 -1.69
N LYS A 143 -93.33 -61.49 -0.89
CA LYS A 143 -93.43 -61.06 0.52
C LYS A 143 -93.23 -59.56 0.63
N VAL A 144 -93.72 -58.96 1.72
CA VAL A 144 -93.44 -57.55 2.04
C VAL A 144 -91.94 -57.28 2.02
N GLY A 145 -91.54 -56.23 1.29
CA GLY A 145 -90.15 -55.81 1.13
C GLY A 145 -89.41 -56.46 -0.05
N ASP A 146 -89.99 -57.46 -0.72
CA ASP A 146 -89.39 -58.04 -1.93
C ASP A 146 -89.27 -56.97 -3.02
N GLN A 147 -88.13 -56.92 -3.70
CA GLN A 147 -87.85 -55.96 -4.77
C GLN A 147 -87.57 -56.67 -6.09
N TRP A 148 -88.06 -56.11 -7.21
CA TRP A 148 -87.81 -56.64 -8.56
C TRP A 148 -87.91 -55.54 -9.60
N TYR A 149 -87.52 -55.87 -10.83
CA TYR A 149 -87.57 -54.95 -11.96
C TYR A 149 -88.76 -55.19 -12.88
N PHE A 150 -89.28 -54.09 -13.41
CA PHE A 150 -90.16 -54.06 -14.57
C PHE A 150 -89.41 -53.37 -15.71
N GLU A 151 -89.05 -54.16 -16.72
CA GLU A 151 -88.27 -53.73 -17.88
C GLU A 151 -89.20 -53.27 -19.01
N GLY A 152 -88.90 -52.12 -19.61
CA GLY A 152 -89.54 -51.71 -20.85
C GLY A 152 -89.05 -52.53 -22.06
N PRO A 153 -89.79 -52.55 -23.19
CA PRO A 153 -90.91 -51.67 -23.49
C PRO A 153 -92.27 -52.23 -23.05
N GLY A 154 -93.05 -51.42 -22.33
CA GLY A 154 -94.39 -51.82 -21.89
C GLY A 154 -95.07 -50.78 -21.01
N PHE A 155 -96.40 -50.88 -20.89
CA PHE A 155 -97.16 -50.12 -19.90
C PHE A 155 -97.09 -50.81 -18.55
N TYR A 156 -96.70 -50.08 -17.51
CA TYR A 156 -96.77 -50.57 -16.15
C TYR A 156 -98.20 -50.47 -15.63
N TYR A 157 -98.79 -51.60 -15.27
CA TYR A 157 -100.10 -51.69 -14.64
C TYR A 157 -99.93 -51.66 -13.12
N PRO A 158 -100.30 -50.55 -12.44
CA PRO A 158 -100.12 -50.42 -11.01
C PRO A 158 -101.00 -51.40 -10.23
N ARG A 159 -100.51 -51.81 -9.07
CA ARG A 159 -101.17 -52.69 -8.11
C ARG A 159 -101.12 -52.03 -6.74
N THR A 160 -102.14 -52.25 -5.91
CA THR A 160 -102.17 -51.66 -4.56
C THR A 160 -101.13 -52.29 -3.66
N GLU A 161 -100.67 -53.50 -3.97
CA GLU A 161 -99.65 -54.23 -3.21
C GLU A 161 -98.21 -53.85 -3.60
N VAL A 162 -98.01 -52.98 -4.61
CA VAL A 162 -96.68 -52.70 -5.20
C VAL A 162 -96.42 -51.20 -5.31
N SER A 163 -95.30 -50.73 -4.76
CA SER A 163 -94.80 -49.37 -4.95
C SER A 163 -93.68 -49.31 -5.98
N ILE A 164 -93.57 -48.18 -6.69
CA ILE A 164 -92.42 -47.86 -7.53
C ILE A 164 -91.40 -47.13 -6.65
N LYS A 165 -90.22 -47.72 -6.43
CA LYS A 165 -89.13 -47.08 -5.65
C LYS A 165 -88.36 -46.06 -6.48
N GLU A 166 -87.84 -46.49 -7.62
CA GLU A 166 -86.95 -45.65 -8.45
C GLU A 166 -86.95 -46.08 -9.91
N MET A 167 -86.54 -45.17 -10.79
CA MET A 167 -86.24 -45.44 -12.20
C MET A 167 -84.74 -45.66 -12.37
N ILE A 168 -84.34 -46.82 -12.89
CA ILE A 168 -82.94 -47.19 -13.09
C ILE A 168 -82.57 -47.00 -14.56
N HIS A 169 -81.35 -46.51 -14.79
CA HIS A 169 -80.75 -46.36 -16.10
C HIS A 169 -79.58 -47.35 -16.26
N PRO A 170 -79.37 -47.96 -17.44
CA PRO A 170 -78.23 -48.82 -17.71
C PRO A 170 -76.90 -48.07 -17.56
N GLN A 171 -75.89 -48.74 -17.02
CA GLN A 171 -74.52 -48.25 -16.95
C GLN A 171 -73.79 -48.58 -18.26
N ILE A 172 -73.18 -47.56 -18.88
CA ILE A 172 -72.47 -47.73 -20.14
C ILE A 172 -71.00 -48.07 -19.85
N ILE A 173 -70.61 -49.31 -20.16
CA ILE A 173 -69.23 -49.79 -20.06
C ILE A 173 -68.55 -49.57 -21.41
N LYS A 174 -67.54 -48.68 -21.44
CA LYS A 174 -66.71 -48.42 -22.63
C LYS A 174 -65.73 -49.57 -22.85
N GLN A 175 -65.18 -49.64 -24.06
CA GLN A 175 -64.02 -50.48 -24.35
C GLN A 175 -62.85 -50.08 -23.42
N ASP A 176 -62.14 -51.07 -22.88
CA ASP A 176 -61.05 -50.93 -21.88
C ASP A 176 -61.48 -50.44 -20.47
N ASN A 177 -62.79 -50.41 -20.19
CA ASN A 177 -63.32 -50.18 -18.85
C ASN A 177 -64.04 -51.43 -18.33
N ALA A 178 -64.15 -51.54 -17.01
CA ALA A 178 -65.01 -52.52 -16.35
C ALA A 178 -65.85 -51.88 -15.24
N LEU A 179 -67.00 -52.47 -14.99
CA LEU A 179 -67.88 -52.07 -13.90
C LEU A 179 -67.63 -52.98 -12.69
N GLN A 180 -67.21 -52.39 -11.57
CA GLN A 180 -67.09 -53.11 -10.31
C GLN A 180 -68.44 -53.11 -9.59
N LEU A 181 -68.92 -54.31 -9.29
CA LEU A 181 -70.17 -54.56 -8.60
C LEU A 181 -69.90 -55.22 -7.25
N ARG A 182 -70.83 -55.02 -6.31
CA ARG A 182 -70.87 -55.68 -5.02
C ARG A 182 -72.23 -56.29 -4.76
N ALA A 183 -72.28 -57.54 -4.33
CA ALA A 183 -73.54 -58.20 -3.98
C ALA A 183 -74.06 -57.72 -2.61
N ARG A 184 -75.27 -57.15 -2.57
CA ARG A 184 -76.00 -56.82 -1.33
C ARG A 184 -76.62 -58.04 -0.66
N GLY A 185 -76.88 -59.09 -1.43
CA GLY A 185 -77.42 -60.38 -1.00
C GLY A 185 -76.97 -61.48 -1.95
N GLU A 186 -77.37 -62.73 -1.71
CA GLU A 186 -77.11 -63.82 -2.66
C GLU A 186 -77.87 -63.56 -3.97
N CYS A 187 -77.13 -63.34 -5.05
CA CYS A 187 -77.72 -62.96 -6.34
C CYS A 187 -77.08 -63.72 -7.51
N ILE A 188 -77.74 -63.62 -8.66
CA ILE A 188 -77.25 -64.16 -9.92
C ILE A 188 -77.09 -62.98 -10.86
N ASP A 189 -75.89 -62.81 -11.42
CA ASP A 189 -75.63 -61.73 -12.36
C ASP A 189 -76.31 -61.96 -13.71
N CYS A 190 -76.29 -60.94 -14.57
CA CYS A 190 -76.92 -61.03 -15.90
C CYS A 190 -76.29 -62.11 -16.81
N TYR A 191 -75.10 -62.60 -16.46
CA TYR A 191 -74.38 -63.67 -17.15
C TYR A 191 -74.61 -65.06 -16.54
N GLY A 192 -75.45 -65.15 -15.51
CA GLY A 192 -75.83 -66.41 -14.86
C GLY A 192 -74.84 -66.91 -13.79
N ARG A 193 -73.87 -66.10 -13.36
CA ARG A 193 -72.93 -66.44 -12.28
C ARG A 193 -73.54 -66.10 -10.93
N LYS A 194 -73.28 -66.96 -9.94
CA LYS A 194 -73.80 -66.80 -8.57
C LYS A 194 -72.80 -66.03 -7.73
N HIS A 195 -73.28 -65.02 -7.03
CA HIS A 195 -72.49 -64.18 -6.13
C HIS A 195 -73.02 -64.28 -4.70
N LYS A 196 -72.10 -64.34 -3.74
CA LYS A 196 -72.43 -64.35 -2.31
C LYS A 196 -72.56 -62.93 -1.79
N THR A 197 -73.30 -62.76 -0.71
CA THR A 197 -73.41 -61.46 -0.02
C THR A 197 -72.03 -60.86 0.30
N GLY A 198 -71.79 -59.64 -0.14
CA GLY A 198 -70.55 -58.88 0.05
C GLY A 198 -69.43 -59.22 -0.95
N GLU A 199 -69.63 -60.17 -1.86
CA GLU A 199 -68.69 -60.47 -2.94
C GLU A 199 -68.60 -59.29 -3.92
N GLU A 200 -67.39 -58.99 -4.39
CA GLU A 200 -67.12 -57.96 -5.38
C GLU A 200 -66.55 -58.60 -6.65
N TRP A 201 -67.02 -58.18 -7.83
CA TRP A 201 -66.55 -58.68 -9.12
C TRP A 201 -66.55 -57.59 -10.19
N LEU A 202 -65.87 -57.85 -11.31
CA LEU A 202 -65.82 -56.97 -12.47
C LEU A 202 -66.65 -57.51 -13.62
N VAL A 203 -67.45 -56.62 -14.23
CA VAL A 203 -68.08 -56.84 -15.53
C VAL A 203 -67.25 -56.14 -16.60
N ARG A 204 -66.71 -56.93 -17.53
CA ARG A 204 -65.74 -56.49 -18.55
C ARG A 204 -66.34 -56.33 -19.95
N GLU A 205 -67.58 -56.77 -20.17
CA GLU A 205 -68.20 -56.70 -21.49
C GLU A 205 -68.62 -55.25 -21.80
N ALA A 206 -68.17 -54.75 -22.94
CA ALA A 206 -68.54 -53.41 -23.39
C ALA A 206 -70.01 -53.37 -23.82
N GLY A 207 -70.75 -52.39 -23.32
CA GLY A 207 -72.17 -52.26 -23.61
C GLY A 207 -72.97 -51.67 -22.44
N GLU A 208 -74.28 -51.78 -22.55
CA GLU A 208 -75.23 -51.38 -21.51
C GLU A 208 -75.36 -52.50 -20.49
N TYR A 209 -74.93 -52.24 -19.25
CA TYR A 209 -75.12 -53.15 -18.13
C TYR A 209 -76.21 -52.65 -17.21
N ILE A 210 -77.17 -53.52 -16.88
CA ILE A 210 -78.26 -53.21 -15.95
C ILE A 210 -77.96 -53.93 -14.64
N PRO A 211 -77.65 -53.19 -13.56
CA PRO A 211 -77.45 -53.79 -12.25
C PRO A 211 -78.70 -54.52 -11.76
N GLY A 212 -78.51 -55.73 -11.25
CA GLY A 212 -79.51 -56.49 -10.51
C GLY A 212 -79.99 -55.78 -9.23
N VAL A 213 -81.14 -56.20 -8.68
CA VAL A 213 -81.72 -55.62 -7.46
C VAL A 213 -80.75 -55.63 -6.28
N ASP A 214 -80.01 -56.74 -6.19
CA ASP A 214 -79.02 -57.03 -5.17
C ASP A 214 -77.59 -56.73 -5.64
N GLU A 215 -77.41 -56.07 -6.79
CA GLU A 215 -76.11 -55.63 -7.28
C GLU A 215 -75.94 -54.14 -6.99
N GLU A 216 -74.88 -53.81 -6.26
CA GLU A 216 -74.48 -52.45 -5.98
C GLU A 216 -73.33 -52.05 -6.90
N VAL A 217 -73.50 -50.96 -7.65
CA VAL A 217 -72.42 -50.39 -8.44
C VAL A 217 -71.43 -49.69 -7.51
N VAL A 218 -70.19 -50.19 -7.46
CA VAL A 218 -69.13 -49.61 -6.63
C VAL A 218 -68.40 -48.51 -7.38
N LYS A 219 -67.79 -48.84 -8.53
CA LYS A 219 -67.04 -47.89 -9.37
C LYS A 219 -66.83 -48.42 -10.79
N MET A 220 -66.49 -47.52 -11.70
CA MET A 220 -65.93 -47.87 -13.00
C MET A 220 -64.39 -47.96 -12.88
N VAL A 221 -63.81 -49.05 -13.35
CA VAL A 221 -62.36 -49.30 -13.36
C VAL A 221 -61.87 -49.13 -14.79
N GLU A 222 -60.90 -48.26 -14.97
CA GLU A 222 -60.25 -48.01 -16.26
C GLU A 222 -59.01 -48.91 -16.39
N ALA A 223 -58.75 -49.44 -17.58
CA ALA A 223 -57.52 -50.19 -17.83
C ALA A 223 -56.30 -49.25 -17.82
N ILE A 224 -55.22 -49.73 -17.23
CA ILE A 224 -53.94 -49.03 -17.21
C ILE A 224 -53.22 -49.32 -18.53
N VAL A 225 -52.87 -48.26 -19.27
CA VAL A 225 -52.08 -48.37 -20.50
C VAL A 225 -50.61 -48.59 -20.14
N LEU A 226 -50.06 -49.71 -20.60
CA LEU A 226 -48.67 -50.10 -20.40
C LEU A 226 -47.85 -49.69 -21.63
N THR A 227 -46.73 -49.02 -21.38
CA THR A 227 -45.81 -48.61 -22.45
C THR A 227 -44.52 -49.41 -22.34
N ARG A 228 -43.62 -49.29 -23.33
CA ARG A 228 -42.29 -49.92 -23.24
C ARG A 228 -41.48 -49.42 -22.04
N THR A 229 -41.76 -48.21 -21.56
CA THR A 229 -41.04 -47.56 -20.47
C THR A 229 -41.71 -47.72 -19.10
N THR A 230 -42.92 -48.29 -19.05
CA THR A 230 -43.71 -48.40 -17.82
C THR A 230 -44.26 -49.81 -17.63
N ALA A 231 -43.99 -50.38 -16.46
CA ALA A 231 -44.64 -51.57 -15.95
C ALA A 231 -45.55 -51.22 -14.76
N VAL A 232 -46.59 -52.00 -14.51
CA VAL A 232 -47.46 -51.84 -13.34
C VAL A 232 -47.08 -52.88 -12.29
N HIS A 233 -46.92 -52.42 -11.05
CA HIS A 233 -46.66 -53.25 -9.88
C HIS A 233 -47.97 -53.57 -9.17
N LEU A 234 -48.28 -54.86 -9.14
CA LEU A 234 -49.49 -55.42 -8.55
C LEU A 234 -49.16 -56.28 -7.33
N ARG A 235 -50.11 -56.32 -6.41
CA ARG A 235 -50.10 -57.18 -5.23
C ARG A 235 -51.43 -57.92 -5.10
N ALA A 236 -51.38 -59.22 -4.85
CA ALA A 236 -52.58 -60.02 -4.64
C ALA A 236 -53.16 -59.82 -3.23
N LYS A 237 -54.43 -59.45 -3.11
CA LYS A 237 -55.15 -59.34 -1.82
C LYS A 237 -55.53 -60.72 -1.26
N LYS A 238 -55.83 -61.66 -2.15
CA LYS A 238 -56.24 -63.04 -1.84
C LYS A 238 -55.56 -64.00 -2.80
N THR A 239 -55.69 -65.30 -2.56
CA THR A 239 -55.23 -66.30 -3.52
C THR A 239 -56.26 -66.45 -4.63
N PHE A 240 -55.87 -66.13 -5.87
CA PHE A 240 -56.75 -66.18 -7.04
C PHE A 240 -55.94 -66.49 -8.32
N GLU A 241 -56.65 -66.74 -9.42
CA GLU A 241 -56.06 -66.90 -10.75
C GLU A 241 -56.19 -65.59 -11.51
N ASP A 242 -55.06 -65.02 -11.94
CA ASP A 242 -55.05 -63.73 -12.65
C ASP A 242 -55.58 -63.85 -14.09
N ALA A 243 -55.75 -62.70 -14.77
CA ALA A 243 -56.22 -62.66 -16.15
C ALA A 243 -55.32 -63.43 -17.14
N TYR A 244 -54.09 -63.74 -16.75
CA TYR A 244 -53.08 -64.46 -17.53
C TYR A 244 -52.96 -65.94 -17.14
N LYS A 245 -53.87 -66.45 -16.30
CA LYS A 245 -53.93 -67.84 -15.81
C LYS A 245 -52.74 -68.23 -14.91
N VAL A 246 -52.16 -67.25 -14.21
CA VAL A 246 -51.15 -67.49 -13.18
C VAL A 246 -51.81 -67.48 -11.81
N ILE A 247 -51.57 -68.52 -11.02
CA ILE A 247 -52.06 -68.60 -9.64
C ILE A 247 -51.20 -67.67 -8.78
N ARG A 248 -51.81 -66.61 -8.25
CA ARG A 248 -51.19 -65.67 -7.31
C ARG A 248 -51.67 -66.00 -5.91
N ARG A 249 -50.74 -66.12 -4.95
CA ARG A 249 -51.08 -66.31 -3.53
C ARG A 249 -51.26 -64.95 -2.87
N ALA A 250 -52.05 -64.92 -1.79
CA ALA A 250 -52.24 -63.69 -1.02
C ALA A 250 -50.88 -63.09 -0.58
N GLY A 251 -50.66 -61.81 -0.92
CA GLY A 251 -49.43 -61.08 -0.64
C GLY A 251 -48.34 -61.22 -1.70
N ASP A 252 -48.51 -62.07 -2.73
CA ASP A 252 -47.56 -62.13 -3.84
C ASP A 252 -47.56 -60.80 -4.61
N GLU A 253 -46.38 -60.34 -5.02
CA GLU A 253 -46.19 -59.12 -5.80
C GLU A 253 -45.54 -59.47 -7.15
N TRP A 254 -45.99 -58.83 -8.23
CA TRP A 254 -45.43 -59.02 -9.56
C TRP A 254 -45.56 -57.76 -10.43
N LEU A 255 -44.89 -57.78 -11.59
CA LEU A 255 -44.99 -56.74 -12.59
C LEU A 255 -45.80 -57.23 -13.80
N VAL A 256 -46.56 -56.32 -14.39
CA VAL A 256 -47.17 -56.48 -15.70
C VAL A 256 -46.59 -55.40 -16.61
N ASP A 257 -45.92 -55.83 -17.69
CA ASP A 257 -45.31 -54.95 -18.67
C ASP A 257 -46.01 -55.05 -20.03
N SER A 258 -45.57 -54.22 -20.98
CA SER A 258 -46.11 -54.23 -22.34
C SER A 258 -45.87 -55.54 -23.13
N THR A 259 -45.01 -56.45 -22.64
CA THR A 259 -44.77 -57.74 -23.30
C THR A 259 -45.87 -58.74 -22.99
N ILE A 260 -46.47 -58.65 -21.80
CA ILE A 260 -47.60 -59.47 -21.37
C ILE A 260 -48.90 -58.92 -21.97
N SER A 261 -49.18 -57.63 -21.79
CA SER A 261 -50.33 -56.97 -22.41
C SER A 261 -50.10 -55.46 -22.60
N PRO A 262 -50.64 -54.84 -23.66
CA PRO A 262 -50.55 -53.39 -23.86
C PRO A 262 -51.44 -52.59 -22.90
N THR A 263 -52.53 -53.21 -22.42
CA THR A 263 -53.44 -52.64 -21.43
C THR A 263 -53.69 -53.69 -20.36
N HIS A 264 -53.70 -53.27 -19.10
CA HIS A 264 -54.01 -54.15 -17.98
C HIS A 264 -55.12 -53.55 -17.15
N LEU A 265 -56.23 -54.28 -17.05
CA LEU A 265 -57.38 -53.92 -16.24
C LEU A 265 -57.23 -54.59 -14.86
N PRO A 266 -56.98 -53.81 -13.78
CA PRO A 266 -56.78 -54.38 -12.45
C PRO A 266 -58.03 -55.09 -11.95
N ASP A 267 -57.89 -56.34 -11.51
CA ASP A 267 -58.98 -57.11 -10.93
C ASP A 267 -59.30 -56.72 -9.48
N VAL A 268 -60.43 -57.19 -8.94
CA VAL A 268 -60.86 -56.90 -7.56
C VAL A 268 -59.83 -57.37 -6.53
N ASP A 269 -59.28 -58.55 -6.75
CA ASP A 269 -58.27 -59.18 -5.90
C ASP A 269 -56.85 -58.67 -6.17
N GLU A 270 -56.68 -57.76 -7.12
CA GLU A 270 -55.43 -57.06 -7.40
C GLU A 270 -55.41 -55.70 -6.69
N ASP A 271 -54.25 -55.36 -6.15
CA ASP A 271 -53.96 -54.05 -5.56
C ASP A 271 -52.84 -53.40 -6.37
N VAL A 272 -53.11 -52.22 -6.94
CA VAL A 272 -52.11 -51.49 -7.72
C VAL A 272 -51.24 -50.72 -6.74
N VAL A 273 -50.01 -51.19 -6.55
CA VAL A 273 -49.03 -50.53 -5.66
C VAL A 273 -48.48 -49.28 -6.34
N GLY A 274 -48.18 -49.36 -7.65
CA GLY A 274 -47.67 -48.23 -8.43
C GLY A 274 -47.22 -48.60 -9.84
N GLN A 275 -46.59 -47.64 -10.53
CA GLN A 275 -45.95 -47.85 -11.83
C GLN A 275 -44.42 -47.84 -11.66
N VAL A 276 -43.74 -48.79 -12.29
CA VAL A 276 -42.28 -48.95 -12.28
C VAL A 276 -41.73 -48.50 -13.62
N ALA A 277 -40.77 -47.58 -13.57
CA ALA A 277 -40.07 -47.09 -14.75
C ALA A 277 -39.00 -48.07 -15.23
N LEU A 278 -38.78 -48.10 -16.55
CA LEU A 278 -37.69 -48.85 -17.18
C LEU A 278 -36.34 -48.26 -16.79
N ASN A 279 -35.41 -49.11 -16.35
CA ASN A 279 -34.02 -48.74 -16.18
C ASN A 279 -33.23 -49.16 -17.42
N GLU A 280 -32.54 -48.20 -18.03
CA GLU A 280 -31.70 -48.41 -19.19
C GLU A 280 -30.24 -48.21 -18.80
N LEU A 281 -29.41 -49.23 -19.01
CA LEU A 281 -27.97 -49.14 -18.86
C LEU A 281 -27.34 -48.92 -20.24
N THR A 282 -26.42 -47.98 -20.35
CA THR A 282 -25.57 -47.83 -21.54
C THR A 282 -24.34 -48.75 -21.48
N SER A 283 -23.58 -48.85 -22.57
CA SER A 283 -22.33 -49.66 -22.61
C SER A 283 -21.24 -49.20 -21.63
N LEU A 284 -21.36 -47.98 -21.09
CA LEU A 284 -20.45 -47.37 -20.11
C LEU A 284 -21.09 -47.24 -18.74
N GLN A 285 -22.19 -47.95 -18.48
CA GLN A 285 -22.88 -47.95 -17.20
C GLN A 285 -23.07 -49.36 -16.66
N TYR A 286 -23.15 -49.45 -15.35
CA TYR A 286 -23.45 -50.67 -14.62
C TYR A 286 -24.23 -50.34 -13.35
N CYS A 287 -24.93 -51.31 -12.80
CA CYS A 287 -25.57 -51.17 -11.50
C CYS A 287 -25.46 -52.46 -10.69
N ILE A 288 -25.57 -52.33 -9.38
CA ILE A 288 -25.64 -53.46 -8.47
C ILE A 288 -27.08 -53.54 -7.96
N VAL A 289 -27.75 -54.65 -8.25
CA VAL A 289 -29.10 -54.95 -7.79
C VAL A 289 -29.00 -55.76 -6.52
N LEU A 290 -29.55 -55.25 -5.43
CA LEU A 290 -29.68 -55.98 -4.16
C LEU A 290 -30.94 -56.82 -4.20
N ASP A 291 -30.87 -57.96 -3.53
CA ASP A 291 -31.97 -58.90 -3.34
C ASP A 291 -32.58 -59.37 -4.69
N PRO A 292 -31.74 -59.78 -5.67
CA PRO A 292 -32.21 -60.14 -7.01
C PRO A 292 -33.20 -61.30 -6.97
N VAL A 293 -34.21 -61.23 -7.83
CA VAL A 293 -35.26 -62.25 -7.89
C VAL A 293 -34.76 -63.49 -8.63
N ASP A 294 -35.05 -64.68 -8.09
CA ASP A 294 -34.74 -65.96 -8.73
C ASP A 294 -35.71 -66.31 -9.88
N GLU A 295 -35.44 -67.40 -10.61
CA GLU A 295 -36.32 -67.91 -11.67
C GLU A 295 -37.72 -68.31 -11.17
N HIS A 296 -37.90 -68.45 -9.85
CA HIS A 296 -39.15 -68.77 -9.19
C HIS A 296 -39.91 -67.54 -8.69
N GLY A 297 -39.44 -66.33 -9.01
CA GLY A 297 -40.11 -65.08 -8.65
C GLY A 297 -39.93 -64.65 -7.19
N LYS A 298 -38.94 -65.20 -6.47
CA LYS A 298 -38.65 -64.86 -5.07
C LYS A 298 -37.36 -64.04 -4.92
N PRO A 299 -37.36 -62.97 -4.10
CA PRO A 299 -36.17 -62.17 -3.84
C PRO A 299 -35.14 -62.94 -3.01
N GLN A 300 -33.89 -62.97 -3.47
CA GLN A 300 -32.78 -63.62 -2.75
C GLN A 300 -32.15 -62.65 -1.75
N LEU A 301 -32.76 -62.58 -0.55
CA LEU A 301 -32.34 -61.66 0.51
C LEU A 301 -30.85 -61.78 0.85
N GLY A 302 -30.16 -60.64 0.87
CA GLY A 302 -28.74 -60.51 1.19
C GLY A 302 -27.78 -60.77 0.03
N LYS A 303 -28.27 -61.20 -1.13
CA LYS A 303 -27.42 -61.33 -2.33
C LYS A 303 -27.42 -60.03 -3.15
N SER A 304 -26.36 -59.85 -3.92
CA SER A 304 -26.21 -58.75 -4.87
C SER A 304 -25.91 -59.30 -6.26
N GLN A 305 -26.44 -58.67 -7.30
CA GLN A 305 -26.21 -59.03 -8.70
C GLN A 305 -25.68 -57.80 -9.46
N LEU A 306 -24.56 -57.98 -10.15
CA LEU A 306 -23.98 -56.96 -11.03
C LEU A 306 -24.65 -57.06 -12.41
N ARG A 307 -25.30 -55.99 -12.86
CA ARG A 307 -25.82 -55.85 -14.24
C ARG A 307 -24.96 -54.80 -14.96
N SER A 308 -24.41 -55.17 -16.13
CA SER A 308 -23.52 -54.30 -16.91
C SER A 308 -23.72 -54.51 -18.40
N GLY A 309 -23.61 -53.43 -19.18
CA GLY A 309 -23.79 -53.44 -20.64
C GLY A 309 -25.10 -52.78 -21.07
N PRO A 310 -25.37 -52.69 -22.39
CA PRO A 310 -26.63 -52.18 -22.89
C PRO A 310 -27.76 -53.15 -22.53
N VAL A 311 -28.48 -52.86 -21.43
CA VAL A 311 -29.56 -53.69 -20.92
C VAL A 311 -30.69 -52.78 -20.45
N GLU A 312 -31.89 -53.09 -20.89
CA GLU A 312 -33.14 -52.47 -20.45
C GLU A 312 -33.84 -53.46 -19.51
N PHE A 313 -34.20 -53.02 -18.29
CA PHE A 313 -34.87 -53.89 -17.33
C PHE A 313 -35.75 -53.11 -16.35
N PHE A 314 -36.79 -53.77 -15.84
CA PHE A 314 -37.57 -53.29 -14.70
C PHE A 314 -37.01 -53.89 -13.40
N LEU A 315 -37.11 -53.14 -12.30
CA LEU A 315 -36.80 -53.68 -10.97
C LEU A 315 -37.97 -54.53 -10.50
N ASN A 316 -37.74 -55.82 -10.32
CA ASN A 316 -38.77 -56.71 -9.79
C ASN A 316 -39.14 -56.32 -8.35
N PRO A 317 -40.34 -56.69 -7.87
CA PRO A 317 -40.74 -56.42 -6.50
C PRO A 317 -39.75 -57.04 -5.50
N GLY A 318 -39.20 -56.20 -4.61
CA GLY A 318 -38.14 -56.58 -3.68
C GLY A 318 -36.72 -56.27 -4.16
N GLU A 319 -36.50 -56.02 -5.46
CA GLU A 319 -35.20 -55.55 -5.97
C GLU A 319 -35.01 -54.06 -5.67
N ARG A 320 -33.77 -53.69 -5.36
CA ARG A 320 -33.37 -52.29 -5.18
C ARG A 320 -31.98 -52.06 -5.73
N LEU A 321 -31.71 -50.87 -6.24
CA LEU A 321 -30.39 -50.49 -6.73
C LEU A 321 -29.51 -50.01 -5.57
N ASP A 322 -28.30 -50.55 -5.48
CA ASP A 322 -27.27 -50.07 -4.55
C ASP A 322 -26.63 -48.79 -5.11
N GLY A 323 -27.10 -47.63 -4.66
CA GLY A 323 -26.57 -46.34 -5.08
C GLY A 323 -26.86 -45.97 -6.55
N GLY A 324 -27.89 -46.57 -7.15
CA GLY A 324 -28.36 -46.25 -8.50
C GLY A 324 -27.51 -46.82 -9.65
N ILE A 325 -27.61 -46.18 -10.82
CA ILE A 325 -26.80 -46.51 -12.01
C ILE A 325 -25.46 -45.79 -11.88
N ARG A 326 -24.36 -46.54 -12.03
CA ARG A 326 -22.98 -46.06 -11.91
C ARG A 326 -22.28 -46.09 -13.26
N ASP A 327 -21.39 -45.15 -13.49
CA ASP A 327 -20.55 -45.14 -14.69
C ASP A 327 -19.35 -46.08 -14.53
N VAL A 328 -19.00 -46.76 -15.61
CA VAL A 328 -17.84 -47.64 -15.71
C VAL A 328 -16.57 -46.81 -15.56
N TYR A 329 -15.59 -47.32 -14.81
CA TYR A 329 -14.31 -46.61 -14.65
C TYR A 329 -13.50 -46.68 -15.94
N ILE A 330 -13.25 -45.52 -16.54
CA ILE A 330 -12.36 -45.37 -17.69
C ILE A 330 -11.00 -44.92 -17.16
N LEU A 331 -10.00 -45.77 -17.31
CA LEU A 331 -8.63 -45.51 -16.85
C LEU A 331 -7.76 -45.15 -18.04
N ASN A 332 -7.04 -44.04 -17.91
CA ASN A 332 -5.98 -43.61 -18.82
C ASN A 332 -4.65 -44.31 -18.48
N ASP A 333 -3.65 -44.21 -19.38
CA ASP A 333 -2.30 -44.80 -19.21
C ASP A 333 -1.58 -44.37 -17.90
N ASP A 334 -1.92 -43.19 -17.40
CA ASP A 334 -1.36 -42.56 -16.20
C ASP A 334 -2.19 -42.81 -14.94
N GLN A 335 -3.30 -43.53 -15.04
CA GLN A 335 -4.24 -43.79 -13.96
C GLN A 335 -4.31 -45.27 -13.58
N ALA A 336 -4.61 -45.52 -12.31
CA ALA A 336 -4.84 -46.85 -11.77
C ALA A 336 -5.93 -46.80 -10.68
N LEU A 337 -6.70 -47.88 -10.54
CA LEU A 337 -7.64 -48.04 -9.42
C LEU A 337 -6.99 -48.88 -8.33
N LEU A 338 -7.04 -48.39 -7.11
CA LEU A 338 -6.73 -49.16 -5.91
C LEU A 338 -8.01 -49.88 -5.45
N LEU A 339 -7.95 -51.21 -5.44
CA LEU A 339 -9.03 -52.08 -5.01
C LEU A 339 -8.70 -52.74 -3.67
N ARG A 340 -9.74 -53.05 -2.90
CA ARG A 340 -9.69 -53.88 -1.70
C ARG A 340 -10.67 -55.03 -1.82
N CYS A 341 -10.19 -56.22 -1.49
CA CYS A 341 -11.02 -57.42 -1.44
C CYS A 341 -11.93 -57.37 -0.21
N LYS A 342 -13.25 -57.49 -0.38
CA LYS A 342 -14.21 -57.68 0.73
C LYS A 342 -14.35 -59.15 1.07
N GLU A 343 -14.53 -59.97 0.05
CA GLU A 343 -14.74 -61.41 0.15
C GLU A 343 -13.70 -62.14 -0.69
N TYR A 344 -13.43 -63.41 -0.38
CA TYR A 344 -12.54 -64.23 -1.20
C TYR A 344 -13.11 -64.34 -2.62
N PHE A 345 -12.33 -63.98 -3.63
CA PHE A 345 -12.71 -64.24 -5.01
C PHE A 345 -11.51 -64.52 -5.91
N GLU A 346 -11.76 -65.30 -6.96
CA GLU A 346 -10.78 -65.68 -7.96
C GLU A 346 -11.03 -64.87 -9.24
N GLU A 347 -10.05 -64.07 -9.65
CA GLU A 347 -10.10 -63.32 -10.90
C GLU A 347 -9.27 -64.04 -11.97
N MET A 348 -9.84 -64.17 -13.17
CA MET A 348 -9.07 -64.60 -14.34
C MET A 348 -8.51 -63.38 -15.06
N VAL A 349 -7.25 -63.05 -14.78
CA VAL A 349 -6.56 -61.91 -15.41
C VAL A 349 -5.78 -62.41 -16.63
N ALA A 350 -5.95 -61.74 -17.77
CA ALA A 350 -5.19 -62.00 -18.98
C ALA A 350 -3.90 -61.15 -18.99
N GLU A 351 -2.79 -61.70 -18.51
CA GLU A 351 -1.47 -61.08 -18.61
C GLU A 351 -0.65 -61.76 -19.73
N LYS A 352 -0.17 -60.98 -20.71
CA LYS A 352 0.72 -61.43 -21.80
C LYS A 352 0.22 -62.71 -22.53
N ASN A 353 -1.04 -62.73 -22.97
CA ASN A 353 -1.69 -63.86 -23.66
C ASN A 353 -1.78 -65.18 -22.86
N LYS A 354 -1.60 -65.16 -21.53
CA LYS A 354 -1.92 -66.28 -20.63
C LYS A 354 -3.01 -65.86 -19.65
N LYS A 355 -4.05 -66.70 -19.50
CA LYS A 355 -5.05 -66.55 -18.43
C LYS A 355 -4.44 -67.04 -17.12
N ILE A 356 -4.09 -66.11 -16.23
CA ILE A 356 -3.58 -66.41 -14.91
C ILE A 356 -4.73 -66.27 -13.92
N LYS A 357 -4.94 -67.29 -13.08
CA LYS A 357 -5.85 -67.19 -11.94
C LYS A 357 -5.14 -66.40 -10.84
N LYS A 358 -5.64 -65.21 -10.51
CA LYS A 358 -5.21 -64.44 -9.34
C LYS A 358 -6.25 -64.65 -8.24
N THR A 359 -5.79 -65.15 -7.10
CA THR A 359 -6.61 -65.33 -5.90
C THR A 359 -6.46 -64.09 -5.02
N HIS A 360 -7.57 -63.49 -4.62
CA HIS A 360 -7.57 -62.33 -3.73
C HIS A 360 -8.18 -62.72 -2.38
N ASP A 361 -7.35 -62.71 -1.33
CA ASP A 361 -7.81 -62.92 0.03
C ASP A 361 -8.51 -61.65 0.57
N PRO A 362 -9.51 -61.79 1.46
CA PRO A 362 -10.17 -60.66 2.10
C PRO A 362 -9.17 -59.66 2.70
N GLY A 363 -9.35 -58.38 2.42
CA GLY A 363 -8.48 -57.28 2.86
C GLY A 363 -7.26 -57.02 1.98
N THR A 364 -6.92 -57.91 1.05
CA THR A 364 -5.81 -57.69 0.10
C THR A 364 -6.10 -56.47 -0.78
N ARG A 365 -5.08 -55.62 -0.96
CA ARG A 365 -5.13 -54.45 -1.85
C ARG A 365 -4.30 -54.70 -3.09
N TRP A 366 -4.84 -54.38 -4.26
CA TRP A 366 -4.12 -54.43 -5.53
C TRP A 366 -4.54 -53.28 -6.42
N MET A 367 -3.78 -53.07 -7.51
CA MET A 367 -4.06 -52.01 -8.47
C MET A 367 -4.39 -52.57 -9.84
N ILE A 368 -5.29 -51.88 -10.53
CA ILE A 368 -5.59 -52.09 -11.94
C ILE A 368 -5.14 -50.85 -12.70
N TYR A 369 -4.26 -51.05 -13.67
CA TYR A 369 -3.66 -49.98 -14.46
C TYR A 369 -4.44 -49.77 -15.76
N GLY A 370 -4.54 -48.53 -16.22
CA GLY A 370 -5.00 -48.21 -17.57
C GLY A 370 -3.94 -48.50 -18.65
N PRO A 371 -4.28 -48.32 -19.95
CA PRO A 371 -5.58 -47.86 -20.44
C PRO A 371 -6.61 -48.98 -20.47
N GLY A 372 -7.83 -48.70 -20.01
CA GLY A 372 -8.90 -49.68 -20.09
C GLY A 372 -10.18 -49.26 -19.38
N LYS A 373 -11.25 -50.00 -19.64
CA LYS A 373 -12.50 -49.90 -18.89
C LYS A 373 -12.53 -50.96 -17.80
N TYR A 374 -12.92 -50.60 -16.60
CA TYR A 374 -13.00 -51.51 -15.47
C TYR A 374 -14.33 -51.39 -14.73
N ILE A 375 -14.94 -52.54 -14.46
CA ILE A 375 -16.17 -52.67 -13.67
C ILE A 375 -15.79 -53.47 -12.43
N PRO A 376 -15.88 -52.89 -11.23
CA PRO A 376 -15.54 -53.62 -10.01
C PRO A 376 -16.54 -54.77 -9.79
N PRO A 377 -16.05 -56.01 -9.53
CA PRO A 377 -16.91 -57.10 -9.10
C PRO A 377 -17.45 -56.83 -7.70
N ILE A 378 -18.55 -57.49 -7.33
CA ILE A 378 -19.25 -57.30 -6.04
C ILE A 378 -18.31 -57.53 -4.85
N GLN A 379 -17.37 -58.48 -4.98
CA GLN A 379 -16.40 -58.86 -3.95
C GLN A 379 -15.25 -57.86 -3.80
N ALA A 380 -15.11 -56.90 -4.72
CA ALA A 380 -14.07 -55.88 -4.68
C ALA A 380 -14.64 -54.49 -4.45
N GLU A 381 -13.94 -53.70 -3.65
CA GLU A 381 -14.27 -52.31 -3.37
C GLU A 381 -13.18 -51.39 -3.92
N VAL A 382 -13.59 -50.37 -4.67
CA VAL A 382 -12.70 -49.30 -5.11
C VAL A 382 -12.43 -48.38 -3.93
N ILE A 383 -11.16 -48.30 -3.49
CA ILE A 383 -10.75 -47.38 -2.43
C ILE A 383 -10.48 -46.00 -3.01
N GLU A 384 -9.64 -45.94 -4.04
CA GLU A 384 -9.09 -44.69 -4.55
C GLU A 384 -8.68 -44.84 -6.02
N MET A 385 -8.82 -43.77 -6.79
CA MET A 385 -8.21 -43.66 -8.11
C MET A 385 -6.88 -42.92 -7.98
N ARG A 386 -5.80 -43.58 -8.39
CA ARG A 386 -4.43 -43.08 -8.30
C ARG A 386 -3.94 -42.62 -9.66
N SER A 387 -3.24 -41.50 -9.68
CA SER A 387 -2.54 -41.00 -10.85
C SER A 387 -1.04 -41.04 -10.64
N ARG A 388 -0.28 -41.04 -11.74
CA ARG A 388 1.16 -40.80 -11.72
C ARG A 388 1.42 -39.37 -11.27
N ILE A 389 2.26 -39.18 -10.26
CA ILE A 389 2.67 -37.88 -9.77
C ILE A 389 3.94 -37.49 -10.53
N PRO A 390 3.90 -36.48 -11.42
CA PRO A 390 5.11 -36.01 -12.10
C PRO A 390 5.99 -35.27 -11.10
N LEU A 391 7.23 -35.73 -10.92
CA LEU A 391 8.20 -35.11 -10.02
C LEU A 391 9.39 -34.60 -10.84
N HIS A 392 9.69 -33.32 -10.68
CA HIS A 392 10.91 -32.73 -11.24
C HIS A 392 12.15 -33.16 -10.43
N ILE A 393 13.36 -33.03 -10.98
CA ILE A 393 14.65 -33.40 -10.33
C ILE A 393 14.82 -32.76 -8.94
N ASN A 394 14.25 -31.57 -8.75
CA ASN A 394 14.30 -30.79 -7.51
C ASN A 394 13.04 -30.93 -6.64
N GLU A 395 12.14 -31.86 -6.98
CA GLU A 395 10.89 -32.13 -6.27
C GLU A 395 10.82 -33.59 -5.87
N GLY A 396 10.11 -33.85 -4.78
CA GLY A 396 9.86 -35.20 -4.32
C GLY A 396 8.65 -35.29 -3.42
N ILE A 397 8.28 -36.52 -3.09
CA ILE A 397 7.20 -36.85 -2.16
C ILE A 397 7.70 -37.80 -1.08
N TYR A 398 7.12 -37.70 0.10
CA TYR A 398 7.31 -38.68 1.16
C TYR A 398 6.27 -39.79 1.01
N VAL A 399 6.77 -41.02 0.93
CA VAL A 399 5.96 -42.22 0.78
C VAL A 399 6.20 -43.11 1.97
N ARG A 400 5.11 -43.58 2.58
CA ARG A 400 5.14 -44.56 3.66
C ARG A 400 4.60 -45.89 3.16
N ASP A 401 5.37 -46.94 3.39
CA ASP A 401 4.91 -48.32 3.19
C ASP A 401 4.08 -48.76 4.40
N LEU A 402 2.84 -49.19 4.16
CA LEU A 402 1.88 -49.65 5.15
C LEU A 402 2.28 -50.98 5.80
N PHE A 403 3.02 -51.84 5.09
CA PHE A 403 3.45 -53.12 5.65
C PHE A 403 4.67 -52.98 6.54
N THR A 404 5.69 -52.23 6.08
CA THR A 404 6.95 -52.09 6.82
C THR A 404 6.99 -50.87 7.73
N GLY A 405 6.05 -49.94 7.58
CA GLY A 405 6.03 -48.64 8.26
C GLY A 405 7.16 -47.70 7.82
N ARG A 406 8.00 -48.09 6.86
CA ARG A 406 9.16 -47.32 6.42
C ARG A 406 8.71 -46.12 5.59
N VAL A 407 9.17 -44.94 6.00
CA VAL A 407 9.00 -43.71 5.23
C VAL A 407 10.26 -43.47 4.39
N SER A 408 10.06 -43.17 3.11
CA SER A 408 11.12 -42.87 2.14
C SER A 408 10.77 -41.59 1.38
N ALA A 409 11.80 -40.86 0.93
CA ALA A 409 11.62 -39.72 0.04
C ALA A 409 11.95 -40.17 -1.39
N ILE A 410 11.02 -39.99 -2.32
CA ILE A 410 11.18 -40.30 -3.75
C ILE A 410 11.30 -38.97 -4.49
N VAL A 411 12.37 -38.78 -5.26
CA VAL A 411 12.77 -37.49 -5.83
C VAL A 411 13.12 -37.67 -7.30
N GLY A 412 12.69 -36.74 -8.17
CA GLY A 412 13.20 -36.62 -9.53
C GLY A 412 12.67 -37.60 -10.58
N GLU A 413 11.74 -38.48 -10.22
CA GLU A 413 11.12 -39.42 -11.13
C GLU A 413 9.60 -39.41 -11.00
N THR A 414 8.88 -39.52 -12.12
CA THR A 414 7.42 -39.65 -12.12
C THR A 414 7.03 -40.93 -11.39
N TYR A 415 6.34 -40.80 -10.26
CA TYR A 415 6.07 -41.92 -9.36
C TYR A 415 4.58 -42.19 -9.22
N MET A 416 4.21 -43.47 -9.20
CA MET A 416 2.86 -43.93 -8.85
C MET A 416 2.95 -44.76 -7.58
N LEU A 417 2.13 -44.41 -6.59
CA LEU A 417 2.09 -45.09 -5.30
C LEU A 417 1.72 -46.57 -5.49
N LYS A 418 2.53 -47.48 -4.94
CA LYS A 418 2.22 -48.92 -4.93
C LYS A 418 1.02 -49.25 -4.04
N PRO A 419 0.39 -50.44 -4.16
CA PRO A 419 -0.86 -50.75 -3.44
C PRO A 419 -0.72 -50.66 -1.91
N ASN A 420 0.49 -50.86 -1.40
CA ASN A 420 0.87 -50.79 0.01
C ASN A 420 1.50 -49.46 0.42
N GLU A 421 1.54 -48.47 -0.44
CA GLU A 421 2.15 -47.17 -0.18
C GLU A 421 1.07 -46.09 -0.03
N GLU A 422 1.32 -45.15 0.88
CA GLU A 422 0.53 -43.93 1.10
C GLU A 422 1.44 -42.70 1.14
N LEU A 423 0.90 -41.52 0.84
CA LEU A 423 1.62 -40.27 1.03
C LEU A 423 1.74 -39.97 2.53
N TRP A 424 2.95 -39.59 2.97
CA TRP A 424 3.23 -39.31 4.37
C TRP A 424 3.45 -37.82 4.61
N GLU A 425 2.73 -37.28 5.59
CA GLU A 425 2.85 -35.87 5.95
C GLU A 425 3.99 -35.64 6.94
N LYS A 426 4.98 -34.85 6.51
CA LYS A 426 6.06 -34.41 7.40
C LYS A 426 5.68 -33.13 8.12
N LYS A 427 5.29 -33.25 9.39
CA LYS A 427 5.01 -32.12 10.29
C LYS A 427 6.32 -31.45 10.72
N ILE A 428 6.36 -30.13 10.63
CA ILE A 428 7.53 -29.31 10.97
C ILE A 428 7.08 -28.17 11.90
N PRO A 429 7.93 -27.67 12.81
CA PRO A 429 7.59 -26.50 13.61
C PRO A 429 7.28 -25.27 12.75
N GLU A 430 6.24 -24.53 13.12
CA GLU A 430 5.74 -23.34 12.40
C GLU A 430 6.84 -22.26 12.18
N ILE A 431 7.79 -22.17 13.12
CA ILE A 431 8.94 -21.26 13.02
C ILE A 431 9.78 -21.58 11.77
N VAL A 432 9.99 -22.86 11.46
CA VAL A 432 10.78 -23.31 10.32
C VAL A 432 10.02 -23.02 9.02
N GLU A 433 8.71 -23.27 8.99
CA GLU A 433 7.87 -22.98 7.80
C GLU A 433 7.92 -21.50 7.43
N LYS A 434 7.87 -20.61 8.43
CA LYS A 434 8.04 -19.17 8.24
C LYS A 434 9.43 -18.76 7.75
N LEU A 435 10.47 -19.55 8.06
CA LEU A 435 11.86 -19.23 7.74
C LEU A 435 12.30 -19.80 6.38
N ILE A 436 11.69 -20.88 5.90
CA ILE A 436 12.02 -21.49 4.60
C ILE A 436 11.70 -20.54 3.44
N ASN A 437 10.62 -19.78 3.55
CA ASN A 437 10.19 -18.83 2.54
C ASN A 437 10.90 -17.47 2.66
N LYS A 438 11.73 -17.26 3.68
CA LYS A 438 12.45 -16.00 3.90
C LYS A 438 13.88 -16.13 3.43
N ASP A 439 14.23 -15.30 2.44
CA ASP A 439 15.63 -15.09 2.08
C ASP A 439 16.35 -14.31 3.21
N PRO A 440 17.38 -14.89 3.83
CA PRO A 440 18.08 -14.27 4.96
C PRO A 440 18.91 -13.04 4.55
N VAL A 441 19.22 -12.90 3.26
CA VAL A 441 19.99 -11.78 2.69
C VAL A 441 19.08 -10.58 2.40
N SER A 442 17.93 -10.80 1.75
CA SER A 442 16.99 -9.71 1.38
C SER A 442 16.27 -9.09 2.59
N THR A 443 16.20 -9.80 3.71
CA THR A 443 15.53 -9.35 4.94
C THR A 443 16.39 -8.37 5.77
N ARG A 444 17.68 -8.22 5.46
CA ARG A 444 18.61 -7.33 6.19
C ARG A 444 18.67 -5.95 5.54
N GLY A 445 17.68 -5.10 5.81
CA GLY A 445 17.75 -3.68 5.43
C GLY A 445 16.45 -2.90 5.53
N ASN A 446 15.33 -3.50 5.11
CA ASN A 446 14.05 -2.79 5.00
C ASN A 446 13.00 -3.36 5.95
N LYS A 447 12.75 -2.67 7.06
CA LYS A 447 11.56 -2.92 7.91
C LYS A 447 10.25 -2.69 7.13
N GLU A 448 10.27 -1.85 6.10
CA GLU A 448 9.09 -1.56 5.27
C GLU A 448 8.70 -2.71 4.32
N ASN A 449 9.67 -3.50 3.83
CA ASN A 449 9.40 -4.67 2.99
C ASN A 449 8.85 -5.87 3.77
N GLN A 450 9.00 -5.90 5.10
CA GLN A 450 8.41 -6.96 5.94
C GLN A 450 6.88 -6.91 5.95
N ALA A 451 6.29 -5.72 5.74
CA ALA A 451 4.83 -5.53 5.69
C ALA A 451 4.22 -5.84 4.31
N MET A 452 4.98 -5.68 3.21
CA MET A 452 4.51 -6.04 1.86
C MET A 452 4.64 -7.54 1.56
N LEU A 453 5.67 -8.23 2.08
CA LEU A 453 5.82 -9.69 1.95
C LEU A 453 4.82 -10.48 2.80
N SER A 454 4.19 -9.86 3.81
CA SER A 454 3.10 -10.49 4.58
C SER A 454 1.76 -10.54 3.85
N GLN A 455 1.63 -9.89 2.68
CA GLN A 455 0.41 -9.89 1.87
C GLN A 455 0.47 -10.81 0.64
N GLN A 456 1.66 -11.31 0.26
CA GLN A 456 1.72 -12.38 -0.71
C GLN A 456 1.34 -13.67 0.01
N ASP A 457 0.29 -14.32 -0.48
CA ASP A 457 -0.30 -15.56 0.05
C ASP A 457 0.77 -16.41 0.72
N ALA A 458 0.64 -16.60 2.04
CA ALA A 458 1.47 -17.55 2.77
C ALA A 458 1.30 -18.90 2.06
N PHE A 459 2.28 -19.26 1.23
CA PHE A 459 2.22 -20.45 0.40
C PHE A 459 1.95 -21.64 1.31
N VAL A 460 0.74 -22.17 1.26
CA VAL A 460 0.32 -23.30 2.10
C VAL A 460 1.12 -24.49 1.60
N ARG A 461 2.18 -24.81 2.33
CA ARG A 461 3.09 -25.89 2.00
C ARG A 461 2.32 -27.21 2.06
N ASP A 462 2.40 -27.97 0.98
CA ASP A 462 1.99 -29.38 0.98
C ASP A 462 2.94 -30.19 1.90
N PRO A 463 2.46 -30.76 3.02
CA PRO A 463 3.28 -31.50 3.96
C PRO A 463 3.78 -32.84 3.40
N THR A 464 3.14 -33.37 2.34
CA THR A 464 3.51 -34.62 1.68
C THR A 464 4.69 -34.48 0.72
N ARG A 465 4.95 -33.25 0.26
CA ARG A 465 6.11 -32.95 -0.59
C ARG A 465 7.40 -32.85 0.23
N VAL A 466 8.48 -33.34 -0.38
CA VAL A 466 9.83 -33.24 0.15
C VAL A 466 10.17 -31.78 0.38
N LEU A 467 10.70 -31.52 1.57
CA LEU A 467 11.00 -30.16 1.98
C LEU A 467 12.30 -29.74 1.32
N THR A 468 12.22 -28.69 0.51
CA THR A 468 13.37 -28.12 -0.18
C THR A 468 13.67 -26.73 0.35
N TYR A 469 14.94 -26.42 0.53
CA TYR A 469 15.42 -25.10 0.95
C TYR A 469 16.59 -24.70 0.08
N ARG A 470 16.46 -23.55 -0.60
CA ARG A 470 17.54 -22.97 -1.39
C ARG A 470 18.50 -22.29 -0.45
N ILE A 471 19.71 -22.83 -0.33
CA ILE A 471 20.73 -22.23 0.53
C ILE A 471 21.29 -21.01 -0.20
N PRO A 472 21.25 -19.82 0.40
CA PRO A 472 21.83 -18.63 -0.21
C PRO A 472 23.32 -18.80 -0.51
N ASP A 473 23.81 -17.99 -1.44
CA ASP A 473 25.24 -17.90 -1.70
C ASP A 473 26.00 -17.61 -0.40
N ASN A 474 27.13 -18.31 -0.26
CA ASN A 474 28.03 -18.12 0.88
C ASN A 474 27.36 -18.33 2.25
N ALA A 475 26.36 -19.21 2.27
CA ALA A 475 25.70 -19.68 3.48
C ALA A 475 25.90 -21.18 3.67
N VAL A 476 25.65 -21.64 4.89
CA VAL A 476 25.73 -23.05 5.27
C VAL A 476 24.52 -23.42 6.13
N VAL A 477 23.97 -24.59 5.89
CA VAL A 477 22.85 -25.15 6.66
C VAL A 477 23.29 -26.44 7.32
N GLN A 478 22.88 -26.62 8.56
CA GLN A 478 23.05 -27.86 9.30
C GLN A 478 21.72 -28.63 9.35
N ILE A 479 21.77 -29.87 8.89
CA ILE A 479 20.66 -30.82 8.85
C ILE A 479 20.99 -31.96 9.80
N TYR A 480 20.08 -32.27 10.72
CA TYR A 480 20.23 -33.37 11.66
C TYR A 480 19.44 -34.59 11.16
N ASP A 481 20.12 -35.70 10.86
CA ASP A 481 19.47 -36.98 10.56
C ASP A 481 19.25 -37.76 11.86
N TYR A 482 17.99 -37.85 12.32
CA TYR A 482 17.62 -38.55 13.56
C TYR A 482 17.85 -40.06 13.49
N LYS A 483 17.73 -40.66 12.30
CA LYS A 483 17.89 -42.09 12.09
C LYS A 483 19.37 -42.50 12.13
N LYS A 484 20.24 -41.72 11.48
CA LYS A 484 21.70 -41.96 11.49
C LYS A 484 22.42 -41.30 12.66
N LYS A 485 21.76 -40.42 13.42
CA LYS A 485 22.33 -39.59 14.49
C LYS A 485 23.57 -38.81 14.03
N LYS A 486 23.52 -38.25 12.82
CA LYS A 486 24.64 -37.54 12.20
C LYS A 486 24.18 -36.17 11.69
N ASN A 487 25.08 -35.19 11.82
CA ASN A 487 24.88 -33.86 11.27
C ASN A 487 25.40 -33.86 9.84
N ARG A 488 24.51 -33.55 8.89
CA ARG A 488 24.84 -33.28 7.50
C ARG A 488 24.92 -31.77 7.31
N ILE A 489 26.04 -31.30 6.79
CA ILE A 489 26.26 -29.88 6.50
C ILE A 489 26.20 -29.70 4.99
N GLN A 490 25.46 -28.70 4.54
CA GLN A 490 25.33 -28.38 3.13
C GLN A 490 25.64 -26.89 2.91
N PHE A 491 26.46 -26.61 1.90
CA PHE A 491 26.90 -25.26 1.54
C PHE A 491 26.07 -24.73 0.37
N GLY A 492 25.81 -23.43 0.35
CA GLY A 492 25.21 -22.75 -0.79
C GLY A 492 26.17 -22.63 -1.98
N PRO A 493 25.65 -22.49 -3.22
CA PRO A 493 24.23 -22.29 -3.59
C PRO A 493 23.39 -23.56 -3.77
N ASP A 494 23.79 -24.71 -3.21
CA ASP A 494 23.07 -25.96 -3.42
C ASP A 494 21.67 -25.97 -2.79
N LEU A 495 20.77 -26.76 -3.38
CA LEU A 495 19.45 -27.05 -2.83
C LEU A 495 19.54 -28.13 -1.74
N ALA A 496 19.08 -27.82 -0.53
CA ALA A 496 18.90 -28.82 0.51
C ALA A 496 17.54 -29.49 0.38
N MET A 497 17.53 -30.82 0.24
CA MET A 497 16.33 -31.65 0.29
C MET A 497 16.38 -32.51 1.55
N LEU A 498 15.37 -32.39 2.41
CA LEU A 498 15.30 -33.16 3.64
C LEU A 498 14.77 -34.57 3.40
N GLY A 499 15.44 -35.56 3.97
CA GLY A 499 14.89 -36.89 4.16
C GLY A 499 13.75 -36.93 5.18
N PRO A 500 13.02 -38.05 5.31
CA PRO A 500 11.89 -38.18 6.25
C PRO A 500 12.27 -37.86 7.70
N ASP A 501 13.39 -38.43 8.16
CA ASP A 501 13.91 -38.30 9.52
C ASP A 501 14.96 -37.17 9.68
N GLU A 502 15.09 -36.28 8.68
CA GLU A 502 16.05 -35.17 8.72
C GLU A 502 15.36 -33.86 9.14
N GLU A 503 15.96 -33.05 10.01
CA GLU A 503 15.43 -31.72 10.37
C GLU A 503 16.48 -30.62 10.23
N PHE A 504 16.02 -29.39 9.95
CA PHE A 504 16.90 -28.22 9.98
C PHE A 504 17.26 -27.86 11.41
N THR A 505 18.54 -27.64 11.67
CA THR A 505 18.99 -27.11 12.96
C THR A 505 18.75 -25.61 12.98
N LEU A 506 17.82 -25.17 13.82
CA LEU A 506 17.54 -23.75 14.00
C LEU A 506 18.67 -23.08 14.78
N MET A 507 19.14 -21.95 14.26
CA MET A 507 20.09 -21.10 14.97
C MET A 507 19.39 -19.88 15.55
N SER A 508 19.89 -19.45 16.69
CA SER A 508 19.34 -18.33 17.44
C SER A 508 20.46 -17.36 17.79
N LEU A 509 20.65 -16.36 16.94
CA LEU A 509 21.74 -15.39 17.01
C LEU A 509 21.34 -14.12 17.79
N SER A 510 22.34 -13.47 18.38
CA SER A 510 22.20 -12.16 19.01
C SER A 510 21.92 -11.05 17.98
N GLY A 511 20.95 -10.21 18.28
CA GLY A 511 20.50 -9.12 17.41
C GLY A 511 20.19 -7.82 18.16
N GLY A 512 20.04 -6.73 17.41
CA GLY A 512 19.75 -5.40 17.97
C GLY A 512 20.98 -4.56 18.34
N LEU A 513 20.71 -3.32 18.78
CA LEU A 513 21.69 -2.33 19.23
C LEU A 513 21.13 -1.68 20.52
N PRO A 514 21.56 -2.06 21.74
CA PRO A 514 22.63 -3.02 22.07
C PRO A 514 22.27 -4.48 21.75
N LYS A 515 23.29 -5.33 21.64
CA LYS A 515 23.09 -6.76 21.32
C LYS A 515 22.34 -7.49 22.42
N LYS A 516 21.18 -8.07 22.06
CA LYS A 516 20.37 -8.92 22.92
C LYS A 516 20.45 -10.37 22.43
N PRO A 517 20.57 -11.36 23.35
CA PRO A 517 20.62 -12.76 22.97
C PRO A 517 19.29 -13.23 22.36
N ARG A 518 19.36 -14.17 21.41
CA ARG A 518 18.22 -14.89 20.83
C ARG A 518 17.16 -14.04 20.11
N VAL A 519 17.59 -12.97 19.42
CA VAL A 519 16.67 -12.09 18.67
C VAL A 519 16.48 -12.56 17.24
N ILE A 520 17.53 -13.07 16.60
CA ILE A 520 17.51 -13.46 15.19
C ILE A 520 17.44 -14.99 15.12
N THR A 521 16.35 -15.52 14.58
CA THR A 521 16.23 -16.94 14.25
C THR A 521 16.48 -17.16 12.77
N SER A 522 17.35 -18.10 12.42
CA SER A 522 17.72 -18.40 11.04
C SER A 522 18.04 -19.87 10.83
N ILE A 523 17.69 -20.40 9.66
CA ILE A 523 18.03 -21.77 9.24
C ILE A 523 19.46 -21.84 8.69
N SER A 524 19.85 -20.86 7.88
CA SER A 524 21.18 -20.77 7.28
C SER A 524 22.10 -19.83 8.05
N LEU A 525 23.38 -20.20 8.14
CA LEU A 525 24.45 -19.36 8.64
C LEU A 525 25.20 -18.71 7.49
N LEU A 526 25.35 -17.39 7.53
CA LEU A 526 26.17 -16.66 6.57
C LEU A 526 27.64 -16.79 6.95
N LEU A 527 28.49 -17.11 5.96
CA LEU A 527 29.92 -17.28 6.16
C LEU A 527 30.70 -15.95 6.06
N GLY A 528 30.09 -14.87 5.59
CA GLY A 528 30.74 -13.56 5.39
C GLY A 528 31.62 -13.50 4.13
N PRO A 529 32.12 -12.34 3.69
CA PRO A 529 32.36 -11.16 4.49
C PRO A 529 31.07 -10.41 4.84
N ASP A 530 30.91 -10.11 6.11
CA ASP A 530 29.78 -9.35 6.67
C ASP A 530 30.29 -8.54 7.87
N PHE A 531 29.44 -7.67 8.43
CA PHE A 531 29.79 -6.90 9.62
C PHE A 531 28.72 -7.03 10.71
N MET A 532 29.12 -6.88 11.97
CA MET A 532 28.21 -6.88 13.10
C MET A 532 28.46 -5.63 13.96
N THR A 533 27.39 -4.90 14.28
CA THR A 533 27.45 -3.69 15.10
C THR A 533 27.12 -3.99 16.56
N ASP A 534 27.89 -3.47 17.51
CA ASP A 534 27.56 -3.55 18.94
C ASP A 534 27.60 -2.17 19.59
N LYS A 535 26.82 -2.00 20.65
CA LYS A 535 26.80 -0.80 21.48
C LYS A 535 26.88 -1.19 22.96
N PHE A 536 27.94 -0.76 23.63
CA PHE A 536 28.13 -1.03 25.06
C PHE A 536 28.81 0.14 25.76
N ILE A 537 28.69 0.15 27.09
CA ILE A 537 29.25 1.20 27.95
C ILE A 537 30.60 0.72 28.49
N VAL A 538 31.56 1.64 28.52
CA VAL A 538 32.90 1.51 29.10
C VAL A 538 33.15 2.63 30.11
N GLU A 539 34.11 2.43 31.00
CA GLU A 539 34.52 3.39 32.01
C GLU A 539 36.03 3.59 31.91
N THR A 540 36.50 4.84 31.91
CA THR A 540 37.94 5.19 31.88
C THR A 540 38.53 5.24 33.28
N SER A 541 39.86 5.38 33.39
CA SER A 541 40.54 5.54 34.70
C SER A 541 40.04 6.74 35.52
N ASP A 542 39.54 7.76 34.81
CA ASP A 542 39.03 9.00 35.41
C ASP A 542 37.52 8.93 35.69
N HIS A 543 36.94 7.72 35.69
CA HIS A 543 35.52 7.44 35.90
C HIS A 543 34.59 8.08 34.86
N ALA A 544 35.10 8.41 33.66
CA ALA A 544 34.24 8.89 32.58
C ALA A 544 33.52 7.70 31.92
N ARG A 545 32.19 7.73 31.92
CA ARG A 545 31.36 6.71 31.28
C ARG A 545 31.16 7.06 29.81
N LEU A 546 31.59 6.16 28.93
CA LEU A 546 31.50 6.32 27.49
C LEU A 546 30.63 5.22 26.90
N SER A 547 29.71 5.58 26.02
CA SER A 547 29.02 4.66 25.14
C SER A 547 29.82 4.52 23.85
N LEU A 548 30.28 3.31 23.57
CA LEU A 548 30.95 2.96 22.32
C LEU A 548 29.97 2.27 21.39
N GLN A 549 29.95 2.68 20.13
CA GLN A 549 29.31 1.96 19.04
C GLN A 549 30.38 1.50 18.06
N LEU A 550 30.53 0.19 17.92
CA LEU A 550 31.59 -0.44 17.13
C LEU A 550 30.98 -1.36 16.08
N ALA A 551 31.58 -1.41 14.90
CA ALA A 551 31.28 -2.40 13.88
C ALA A 551 32.49 -3.32 13.68
N TYR A 552 32.26 -4.62 13.75
CA TYR A 552 33.28 -5.65 13.55
C TYR A 552 33.08 -6.26 12.17
N ASN A 553 34.08 -6.20 11.30
CA ASN A 553 34.07 -6.86 10.01
C ASN A 553 34.57 -8.29 10.18
N TRP A 554 33.78 -9.26 9.76
CA TRP A 554 34.02 -10.67 10.03
C TRP A 554 33.76 -11.56 8.82
N TYR A 555 34.45 -12.69 8.79
CA TYR A 555 34.17 -13.81 7.90
C TYR A 555 34.61 -15.11 8.58
N PHE A 556 34.11 -16.24 8.09
CA PHE A 556 34.55 -17.56 8.51
C PHE A 556 35.58 -18.13 7.53
N ASP A 557 36.72 -18.53 8.06
CA ASP A 557 37.79 -19.17 7.29
C ASP A 557 37.63 -20.70 7.36
N ILE A 558 37.13 -21.29 6.27
CA ILE A 558 36.74 -22.71 6.22
C ILE A 558 37.19 -23.36 4.91
N ASP A 559 37.88 -24.49 5.06
CA ASP A 559 38.08 -25.44 3.97
C ASP A 559 36.83 -26.29 3.74
N LYS A 560 36.07 -25.98 2.67
CA LYS A 560 34.82 -26.68 2.29
C LYS A 560 34.96 -28.20 2.12
N ARG A 561 36.19 -28.69 1.93
CA ARG A 561 36.49 -30.12 1.73
C ARG A 561 36.66 -30.89 3.04
N ASN A 562 36.89 -30.21 4.16
CA ASN A 562 37.12 -30.85 5.45
C ASN A 562 35.85 -30.87 6.32
N PRO A 563 35.24 -32.06 6.58
CA PRO A 563 34.02 -32.15 7.40
C PRO A 563 34.26 -31.81 8.87
N LYS A 564 35.51 -31.88 9.37
CA LYS A 564 35.84 -31.51 10.75
C LYS A 564 35.76 -30.00 10.96
N ASP A 565 36.25 -29.21 10.02
CA ASP A 565 36.18 -27.74 10.10
C ASP A 565 34.76 -27.23 9.86
N SER A 566 33.99 -27.90 9.01
CA SER A 566 32.57 -27.59 8.80
C SER A 566 31.74 -27.75 10.09
N ASN A 567 32.01 -28.79 10.88
CA ASN A 567 31.31 -28.99 12.17
C ASN A 567 31.72 -27.98 13.24
N ARG A 568 32.92 -27.39 13.16
CA ARG A 568 33.38 -26.37 14.13
C ARG A 568 32.56 -25.09 14.08
N ILE A 569 32.07 -24.72 12.89
CA ILE A 569 31.25 -23.52 12.67
C ILE A 569 30.02 -23.50 13.59
N PHE A 570 29.36 -24.65 13.74
CA PHE A 570 28.14 -24.80 14.53
C PHE A 570 28.39 -25.16 16.00
N GLN A 571 29.64 -25.25 16.46
CA GLN A 571 29.94 -25.52 17.88
C GLN A 571 29.47 -24.40 18.80
N ILE A 572 29.55 -23.15 18.32
CA ILE A 572 29.05 -21.99 19.05
C ILE A 572 27.64 -21.66 18.53
N PRO A 573 26.59 -21.82 19.35
CA PRO A 573 25.21 -21.60 18.92
C PRO A 573 24.90 -20.13 18.60
N ASP A 574 25.56 -19.19 19.28
CA ASP A 574 25.43 -17.75 19.04
C ASP A 574 26.81 -17.10 18.88
N PHE A 575 27.39 -17.25 17.70
CA PHE A 575 28.72 -16.70 17.41
C PHE A 575 28.76 -15.17 17.46
N VAL A 576 27.66 -14.49 17.10
CA VAL A 576 27.57 -13.01 17.14
C VAL A 576 27.62 -12.53 18.58
N GLY A 577 26.82 -13.13 19.46
CA GLY A 577 26.80 -12.79 20.87
C GLY A 577 28.13 -13.07 21.56
N ASP A 578 28.73 -14.24 21.28
CA ASP A 578 30.02 -14.61 21.86
C ASP A 578 31.17 -13.71 21.37
N ALA A 579 31.18 -13.37 20.07
CA ALA A 579 32.15 -12.44 19.50
C ALA A 579 32.02 -11.04 20.13
N CYS A 580 30.83 -10.43 20.09
CA CYS A 580 30.58 -9.11 20.68
C CYS A 580 30.91 -9.08 22.17
N LYS A 581 30.54 -10.10 22.94
CA LYS A 581 30.83 -10.19 24.38
C LYS A 581 32.33 -10.27 24.67
N THR A 582 33.07 -11.05 23.90
CA THR A 582 34.53 -11.18 24.02
C THR A 582 35.22 -9.86 23.66
N MET A 583 34.80 -9.22 22.55
CA MET A 583 35.33 -7.93 22.11
C MET A 583 35.07 -6.83 23.12
N ALA A 584 33.82 -6.71 23.60
CA ALA A 584 33.45 -5.72 24.61
C ALA A 584 34.22 -5.90 25.91
N SER A 585 34.49 -7.15 26.31
CA SER A 585 35.28 -7.44 27.53
C SER A 585 36.74 -7.02 27.38
N LYS A 586 37.37 -7.31 26.23
CA LYS A 586 38.74 -6.87 25.92
C LYS A 586 38.88 -5.35 25.88
N ILE A 587 37.92 -4.67 25.25
CA ILE A 587 37.93 -3.21 25.13
C ILE A 587 37.72 -2.56 26.50
N ARG A 588 36.77 -3.05 27.31
CA ARG A 588 36.58 -2.56 28.69
C ARG A 588 37.85 -2.65 29.52
N ALA A 589 38.60 -3.74 29.40
CA ALA A 589 39.83 -3.95 30.18
C ALA A 589 40.90 -2.91 29.88
N ILE A 590 41.06 -2.49 28.62
CA ILE A 590 42.07 -1.49 28.22
C ILE A 590 41.61 -0.07 28.46
N VAL A 591 40.32 0.23 28.22
CA VAL A 591 39.77 1.58 28.46
C VAL A 591 39.84 1.93 29.95
N ALA A 592 39.62 0.97 30.85
CA ALA A 592 39.73 1.19 32.29
C ALA A 592 41.14 1.62 32.75
N GLY A 593 42.18 1.29 31.98
CA GLY A 593 43.57 1.68 32.26
C GLY A 593 43.99 3.01 31.63
N MET A 594 43.13 3.67 30.86
CA MET A 594 43.44 4.92 30.15
C MET A 594 42.60 6.08 30.67
N SER A 595 43.19 7.28 30.68
CA SER A 595 42.46 8.52 30.96
C SER A 595 41.52 8.88 29.81
N PHE A 596 40.50 9.70 30.09
CA PHE A 596 39.52 10.10 29.08
C PHE A 596 40.15 10.83 27.89
N ASP A 597 41.06 11.78 28.13
CA ASP A 597 41.69 12.57 27.07
C ASP A 597 42.59 11.71 26.16
N ASN A 598 43.37 10.79 26.76
CA ASN A 598 44.21 9.85 26.00
C ASN A 598 43.36 8.92 25.15
N PHE A 599 42.27 8.39 25.72
CA PHE A 599 41.36 7.55 24.97
C PHE A 599 40.62 8.32 23.87
N HIS A 600 40.19 9.57 24.10
CA HIS A 600 39.53 10.39 23.08
C HIS A 600 40.44 10.70 21.88
N LYS A 601 41.73 10.98 22.12
CA LYS A 601 42.73 11.25 21.06
C LYS A 601 43.14 9.98 20.30
N GLU A 602 43.29 8.85 20.99
CA GLU A 602 43.83 7.62 20.42
C GLU A 602 42.81 6.46 20.35
N CYS A 603 41.51 6.75 20.35
CA CYS A 603 40.44 5.76 20.47
C CYS A 603 40.56 4.60 19.47
N ALA A 604 40.78 4.92 18.19
CA ALA A 604 40.91 3.93 17.12
C ALA A 604 42.11 3.00 17.34
N ARG A 605 43.25 3.56 17.78
CA ARG A 605 44.48 2.80 18.04
C ARG A 605 44.32 1.92 19.29
N ALA A 606 43.79 2.48 20.37
CA ALA A 606 43.57 1.78 21.63
C ALA A 606 42.63 0.58 21.47
N ILE A 607 41.53 0.74 20.74
CA ILE A 607 40.55 -0.34 20.49
C ILE A 607 41.15 -1.44 19.63
N ARG A 608 41.92 -1.10 18.58
CA ARG A 608 42.59 -2.10 17.74
C ARG A 608 43.65 -2.89 18.50
N ILE A 609 44.49 -2.22 19.30
CA ILE A 609 45.46 -2.87 20.19
C ILE A 609 44.73 -3.82 21.16
N ALA A 610 43.59 -3.41 21.70
CA ALA A 610 42.84 -4.20 22.65
C ALA A 610 42.33 -5.53 22.10
N VAL A 611 41.92 -5.53 20.85
CA VAL A 611 41.34 -6.72 20.22
C VAL A 611 42.40 -7.59 19.56
N PHE A 612 43.26 -6.99 18.73
CA PHE A 612 44.23 -7.70 17.90
C PHE A 612 45.54 -8.02 18.64
N GLY A 613 45.86 -7.27 19.69
CA GLY A 613 47.16 -7.37 20.36
C GLY A 613 48.29 -6.73 19.56
N LEU A 614 49.48 -6.72 20.16
CA LEU A 614 50.72 -6.26 19.55
C LEU A 614 51.56 -7.47 19.12
N ASP A 615 52.18 -7.38 17.95
CA ASP A 615 53.20 -8.33 17.51
C ASP A 615 54.55 -8.07 18.21
N LYS A 616 55.53 -8.96 18.03
CA LYS A 616 56.87 -8.87 18.62
C LYS A 616 57.61 -7.57 18.29
N ASP A 617 57.23 -6.92 17.18
CA ASP A 617 57.78 -5.65 16.70
C ASP A 617 56.91 -4.42 17.08
N ASN A 618 56.00 -4.54 18.06
CA ASN A 618 55.07 -3.49 18.51
C ASN A 618 54.07 -2.97 17.43
N HIS A 619 53.89 -3.71 16.33
CA HIS A 619 52.82 -3.43 15.35
C HIS A 619 51.51 -4.11 15.76
N VAL A 620 50.37 -3.54 15.37
CA VAL A 620 49.05 -4.11 15.65
C VAL A 620 48.79 -5.26 14.69
N ASN A 621 48.35 -6.43 15.19
CA ASN A 621 48.01 -7.56 14.32
C ASN A 621 46.82 -7.23 13.40
N ASP A 622 46.79 -7.86 12.22
CA ASP A 622 45.78 -7.56 11.19
C ASP A 622 44.43 -8.24 11.42
N TYR A 623 44.38 -9.34 12.17
CA TYR A 623 43.14 -10.08 12.40
C TYR A 623 43.11 -10.76 13.76
N PHE A 624 41.90 -11.03 14.25
CA PHE A 624 41.66 -11.81 15.46
C PHE A 624 40.88 -13.08 15.10
N ARG A 625 41.46 -14.25 15.37
CA ARG A 625 40.86 -15.55 15.08
C ARG A 625 40.27 -16.18 16.34
N PHE A 626 39.02 -16.59 16.27
CA PHE A 626 38.40 -17.46 17.27
C PHE A 626 38.72 -18.92 16.95
N PRO A 627 39.45 -19.65 17.81
CA PRO A 627 39.86 -21.02 17.54
C PRO A 627 38.69 -22.02 17.56
N SER A 628 37.60 -21.69 18.26
CA SER A 628 36.48 -22.60 18.48
C SER A 628 35.60 -22.78 17.24
N ASN A 629 35.36 -21.72 16.47
CA ASN A 629 34.47 -21.72 15.30
C ASN A 629 35.12 -21.19 14.01
N ASN A 630 36.44 -20.90 14.01
CA ASN A 630 37.17 -20.30 12.89
C ASN A 630 36.62 -18.95 12.41
N LEU A 631 35.93 -18.20 13.28
CA LEU A 631 35.53 -16.83 12.98
C LEU A 631 36.77 -15.93 12.98
N ILE A 632 36.93 -15.12 11.94
CA ILE A 632 37.99 -14.12 11.83
C ILE A 632 37.36 -12.73 11.84
N ILE A 633 37.83 -11.88 12.75
CA ILE A 633 37.58 -10.44 12.71
C ILE A 633 38.76 -9.78 12.01
N THR A 634 38.48 -9.03 10.95
CA THR A 634 39.49 -8.36 10.11
C THR A 634 39.69 -6.91 10.49
N ASN A 635 38.60 -6.21 10.78
CA ASN A 635 38.65 -4.78 11.06
C ASN A 635 37.59 -4.39 12.09
N ILE A 636 37.86 -3.30 12.80
CA ILE A 636 36.99 -2.73 13.82
C ILE A 636 36.79 -1.26 13.51
N ASP A 637 35.59 -0.92 13.09
CA ASP A 637 35.21 0.45 12.77
C ASP A 637 34.53 1.09 13.98
N VAL A 638 35.14 2.15 14.49
CA VAL A 638 34.59 2.95 15.58
C VAL A 638 33.55 3.91 15.00
N GLN A 639 32.27 3.63 15.19
CA GLN A 639 31.18 4.44 14.63
C GLN A 639 30.90 5.67 15.50
N SER A 640 30.81 5.50 16.81
CA SER A 640 30.63 6.62 17.74
C SER A 640 31.25 6.36 19.11
N VAL A 641 31.71 7.44 19.74
CA VAL A 641 32.22 7.49 21.10
C VAL A 641 31.54 8.67 21.78
N GLU A 642 30.57 8.39 22.64
CA GLU A 642 29.75 9.43 23.28
C GLU A 642 29.85 9.32 24.80
N PRO A 643 30.08 10.42 25.53
CA PRO A 643 29.91 10.42 26.97
C PRO A 643 28.44 10.14 27.35
N VAL A 644 28.23 9.25 28.31
CA VAL A 644 26.89 8.92 28.81
C VAL A 644 26.33 10.07 29.65
N ASP A 645 27.21 10.76 30.39
CA ASP A 645 26.83 11.83 31.30
C ASP A 645 26.71 13.17 30.56
N GLN A 646 25.51 13.76 30.56
CA GLN A 646 25.22 15.02 29.87
C GLN A 646 26.11 16.19 30.34
N ASP A 647 26.53 16.20 31.60
CA ASP A 647 27.38 17.25 32.15
C ASP A 647 28.80 17.19 31.58
N THR A 648 29.35 16.00 31.38
CA THR A 648 30.66 15.83 30.71
C THR A 648 30.59 16.31 29.25
N LEU A 649 29.48 16.05 28.56
CA LEU A 649 29.25 16.54 27.20
C LEU A 649 29.17 18.07 27.13
N ARG A 650 28.47 18.72 28.09
CA ARG A 650 28.43 20.19 28.20
C ARG A 650 29.81 20.79 28.47
N LEU A 651 30.62 20.15 29.31
CA LEU A 651 32.00 20.59 29.61
C LEU A 651 32.89 20.50 28.36
N LEU A 652 32.76 19.44 27.56
CA LEU A 652 33.46 19.31 26.29
C LEU A 652 33.04 20.38 25.28
N GLN A 653 31.73 20.66 25.16
CA GLN A 653 31.23 21.73 24.29
C GLN A 653 31.79 23.11 24.67
N LYS A 654 31.84 23.42 25.97
CA LYS A 654 32.48 24.66 26.47
C LYS A 654 33.97 24.72 26.13
N SER A 655 34.68 23.59 26.24
CA SER A 655 36.10 23.49 25.85
C SER A 655 36.31 23.78 24.37
N VAL A 656 35.48 23.20 23.49
CA VAL A 656 35.54 23.46 22.04
C VAL A 656 35.23 24.94 21.73
N GLN A 657 34.22 25.52 22.37
CA GLN A 657 33.90 26.94 22.21
C GLN A 657 35.06 27.85 22.64
N LEU A 658 35.72 27.53 23.75
CA LEU A 658 36.92 28.23 24.20
C LEU A 658 38.07 28.07 23.20
N ALA A 659 38.28 26.88 22.66
CA ALA A 659 39.30 26.64 21.64
C ALA A 659 39.06 27.48 20.37
N ILE A 660 37.83 27.51 19.86
CA ILE A 660 37.45 28.36 18.72
C ILE A 660 37.70 29.83 19.04
N LYS A 661 37.26 30.29 20.22
CA LYS A 661 37.49 31.68 20.66
C LYS A 661 38.98 32.03 20.69
N ILE A 662 39.83 31.16 21.25
CA ILE A 662 41.28 31.35 21.27
C ILE A 662 41.85 31.41 19.85
N THR A 663 41.43 30.54 18.94
CA THR A 663 41.90 30.58 17.55
C THR A 663 41.47 31.85 16.83
N THR A 664 40.24 32.34 17.05
CA THR A 664 39.75 33.58 16.46
C THR A 664 40.50 34.79 17.02
N GLU A 665 40.70 34.86 18.34
CA GLU A 665 41.47 35.94 18.98
C GLU A 665 42.93 35.93 18.52
N SER A 666 43.53 34.75 18.32
CA SER A 666 44.87 34.61 17.76
C SER A 666 44.94 35.10 16.32
N GLN A 667 43.99 34.72 15.47
CA GLN A 667 43.92 35.18 14.08
C GLN A 667 43.67 36.68 13.99
N GLU A 668 42.80 37.23 14.85
CA GLU A 668 42.54 38.67 14.93
C GLU A 668 43.81 39.42 15.36
N ALA A 669 44.52 38.91 16.36
CA ALA A 669 45.78 39.48 16.83
C ALA A 669 46.85 39.45 15.73
N GLU A 670 46.99 38.35 15.01
CA GLU A 670 47.93 38.21 13.89
C GLU A 670 47.58 39.17 12.75
N ALA A 671 46.32 39.22 12.32
CA ALA A 671 45.86 40.15 11.29
C ALA A 671 46.09 41.62 11.69
N LYS A 672 45.88 41.96 12.97
CA LYS A 672 46.13 43.30 13.51
C LYS A 672 47.63 43.63 13.56
N GLN A 673 48.48 42.66 13.91
CA GLN A 673 49.93 42.84 13.85
C GLN A 673 50.42 43.02 12.41
N ASP A 674 49.89 42.24 11.48
CA ASP A 674 50.18 42.34 10.06
C ASP A 674 49.75 43.69 9.47
N ALA A 675 48.56 44.16 9.82
CA ALA A 675 48.08 45.48 9.43
C ALA A 675 49.02 46.59 9.95
N LYS A 676 49.41 46.54 11.23
CA LYS A 676 50.36 47.49 11.83
C LYS A 676 51.74 47.43 11.16
N ARG A 677 52.22 46.24 10.80
CA ARG A 677 53.50 46.07 10.07
C ARG A 677 53.42 46.73 8.70
N ARG A 678 52.36 46.46 7.93
CA ARG A 678 52.16 47.08 6.60
C ARG A 678 52.04 48.59 6.70
N GLU A 679 51.36 49.10 7.72
CA GLU A 679 51.23 50.54 7.98
C GLU A 679 52.60 51.17 8.30
N ALA A 680 53.40 50.53 9.15
CA ALA A 680 54.76 51.00 9.48
C ALA A 680 55.69 50.96 8.25
N GLU A 681 55.63 49.91 7.43
CA GLU A 681 56.38 49.81 6.18
C GLU A 681 55.96 50.88 5.16
N ALA A 682 54.65 51.14 5.02
CA ALA A 682 54.12 52.18 4.15
C ALA A 682 54.59 53.57 4.61
N ASN A 683 54.48 53.87 5.91
CA ASN A 683 54.98 55.13 6.48
C ASN A 683 56.49 55.26 6.33
N GLY A 684 57.25 54.18 6.51
CA GLY A 684 58.69 54.14 6.25
C GLY A 684 59.04 54.46 4.80
N LYS A 685 58.33 53.86 3.83
CA LYS A 685 58.50 54.14 2.40
C LYS A 685 58.12 55.56 2.03
N ILE A 686 57.00 56.08 2.56
CA ILE A 686 56.58 57.48 2.34
C ILE A 686 57.66 58.43 2.85
N ASN A 687 58.20 58.20 4.06
CA ASN A 687 59.27 59.02 4.61
C ASN A 687 60.55 58.95 3.77
N GLN A 688 60.93 57.76 3.30
CA GLN A 688 62.07 57.61 2.38
C GLN A 688 61.85 58.37 1.07
N LEU A 689 60.64 58.31 0.49
CA LEU A 689 60.29 59.06 -0.71
C LEU A 689 60.28 60.58 -0.48
N MET A 690 59.80 61.05 0.68
CA MET A 690 59.88 62.46 1.06
C MET A 690 61.33 62.91 1.15
N ILE A 691 62.18 62.15 1.86
CA ILE A 691 63.62 62.46 1.97
C ILE A 691 64.29 62.44 0.59
N GLN A 692 63.97 61.47 -0.28
CA GLN A 692 64.52 61.43 -1.63
C GLN A 692 64.10 62.66 -2.46
N ASN A 693 62.83 63.06 -2.39
CA ASN A 693 62.35 64.28 -3.03
C ASN A 693 63.04 65.53 -2.47
N ASP A 694 63.22 65.61 -1.16
CA ASP A 694 63.92 66.71 -0.51
C ASP A 694 65.40 66.76 -0.92
N VAL A 695 66.08 65.60 -1.00
CA VAL A 695 67.45 65.50 -1.50
C VAL A 695 67.53 65.96 -2.95
N MET A 696 66.64 65.51 -3.83
CA MET A 696 66.62 65.98 -5.22
C MET A 696 66.33 67.49 -5.32
N SER A 697 65.45 68.01 -4.47
CA SER A 697 65.16 69.44 -4.36
C SER A 697 66.41 70.22 -3.92
N GLU A 698 67.13 69.72 -2.91
CA GLU A 698 68.36 70.33 -2.40
C GLU A 698 69.53 70.21 -3.38
N GLU A 699 69.64 69.14 -4.18
CA GLU A 699 70.60 69.05 -5.29
C GLU A 699 70.34 70.14 -6.34
N LYS A 700 69.08 70.33 -6.74
CA LYS A 700 68.69 71.43 -7.64
C LYS A 700 68.91 72.79 -7.00
N ARG A 701 68.67 72.92 -5.69
CA ARG A 701 68.94 74.14 -4.93
C ARG A 701 70.44 74.44 -4.89
N LYS A 702 71.30 73.44 -4.71
CA LYS A 702 72.75 73.56 -4.77
C LYS A 702 73.20 74.02 -6.16
N GLN A 703 72.70 73.42 -7.24
CA GLN A 703 72.99 73.86 -8.61
C GLN A 703 72.59 75.32 -8.83
N LEU A 704 71.40 75.71 -8.34
CA LEU A 704 70.93 77.09 -8.40
C LEU A 704 71.81 78.03 -7.57
N LEU A 705 72.26 77.61 -6.38
CA LEU A 705 73.16 78.37 -5.53
C LEU A 705 74.55 78.52 -6.13
N GLU A 706 75.10 77.49 -6.78
CA GLU A 706 76.35 77.55 -7.53
C GLU A 706 76.25 78.51 -8.70
N LEU A 707 75.18 78.44 -9.50
CA LEU A 707 74.94 79.39 -10.58
C LEU A 707 74.75 80.82 -10.05
N LYS A 708 74.07 81.00 -8.91
CA LYS A 708 73.95 82.30 -8.23
C LYS A 708 75.30 82.79 -7.72
N SER A 709 76.14 81.93 -7.15
CA SER A 709 77.46 82.30 -6.63
C SER A 709 78.40 82.66 -7.77
N LEU A 710 78.38 81.91 -8.88
CA LEU A 710 79.10 82.22 -10.11
C LEU A 710 78.62 83.54 -10.71
N SER A 711 77.31 83.75 -10.80
CA SER A 711 76.74 85.02 -11.28
C SER A 711 77.13 86.19 -10.37
N ALA A 712 77.09 85.99 -9.04
CA ALA A 712 77.52 86.99 -8.07
C ALA A 712 79.03 87.25 -8.14
N ALA A 713 79.86 86.22 -8.38
CA ALA A 713 81.30 86.35 -8.56
C ALA A 713 81.62 87.09 -9.87
N ILE A 714 80.97 86.75 -10.98
CA ILE A 714 81.09 87.46 -12.26
C ILE A 714 80.63 88.91 -12.11
N SER A 715 79.51 89.15 -11.43
CA SER A 715 79.02 90.50 -11.16
C SER A 715 80.00 91.30 -10.29
N LYS A 716 80.48 90.74 -9.17
CA LYS A 716 81.46 91.39 -8.29
C LYS A 716 82.79 91.64 -8.98
N THR A 717 83.31 90.68 -9.74
CA THR A 717 84.55 90.85 -10.51
C THR A 717 84.36 91.83 -11.66
N GLY A 718 83.20 91.83 -12.33
CA GLY A 718 82.82 92.82 -13.33
C GLY A 718 82.76 94.23 -12.76
N ILE A 719 82.07 94.42 -11.63
CA ILE A 719 82.00 95.70 -10.90
C ILE A 719 83.40 96.12 -10.45
N ALA A 720 84.16 95.25 -9.79
CA ALA A 720 85.50 95.57 -9.30
C ALA A 720 86.46 95.91 -10.45
N LYS A 721 86.43 95.16 -11.56
CA LYS A 721 87.23 95.44 -12.76
C LYS A 721 86.81 96.76 -13.42
N ALA A 722 85.51 97.03 -13.54
CA ALA A 722 85.00 98.28 -14.08
C ALA A 722 85.40 99.48 -13.20
N VAL A 723 85.26 99.37 -11.88
CA VAL A 723 85.69 100.41 -10.92
C VAL A 723 87.21 100.58 -10.95
N ALA A 724 87.99 99.51 -11.01
CA ALA A 724 89.45 99.60 -11.10
C ALA A 724 89.91 100.23 -12.42
N LEU A 725 89.31 99.88 -13.55
CA LEU A 725 89.60 100.51 -14.85
C LEU A 725 89.20 101.99 -14.85
N ALA A 726 88.00 102.32 -14.35
CA ALA A 726 87.56 103.70 -14.22
C ALA A 726 88.49 104.52 -13.32
N ASN A 727 88.90 103.98 -12.17
CA ASN A 727 89.87 104.64 -11.29
C ASN A 727 91.24 104.79 -11.94
N ALA A 728 91.74 103.77 -12.66
CA ALA A 728 93.02 103.83 -13.37
C ALA A 728 92.99 104.87 -14.51
N GLU A 729 91.87 104.99 -15.21
CA GLU A 729 91.68 106.00 -16.24
C GLU A 729 91.56 107.40 -15.63
N THR A 730 90.85 107.53 -14.51
CA THR A 730 90.74 108.77 -13.73
C THR A 730 92.11 109.22 -13.23
N THR A 731 92.94 108.31 -12.68
CA THR A 731 94.29 108.64 -12.23
C THR A 731 95.22 108.97 -13.40
N ASN A 732 95.09 108.31 -14.55
CA ASN A 732 95.84 108.65 -15.75
C ASN A 732 95.48 110.05 -16.26
N ILE A 733 94.19 110.39 -16.32
CA ILE A 733 93.71 111.73 -16.67
C ILE A 733 94.25 112.75 -15.66
N ASN A 734 94.10 112.51 -14.36
CA ASN A 734 94.62 113.40 -13.32
C ASN A 734 96.14 113.57 -13.41
N GLY A 735 96.89 112.50 -13.69
CA GLY A 735 98.34 112.56 -13.91
C GLY A 735 98.70 113.44 -15.11
N LYS A 736 97.97 113.30 -16.23
CA LYS A 736 98.16 114.19 -17.41
C LYS A 736 97.81 115.65 -17.10
N ILE A 737 96.70 115.89 -16.41
CA ILE A 737 96.29 117.23 -15.97
C ILE A 737 97.37 117.83 -15.06
N GLN A 738 97.89 117.07 -14.11
CA GLN A 738 98.90 117.54 -13.18
C GLN A 738 100.20 117.91 -13.90
N VAL A 739 100.64 117.11 -14.89
CA VAL A 739 101.80 117.47 -15.74
C VAL A 739 101.53 118.77 -16.52
N GLN A 740 100.35 118.92 -17.13
CA GLN A 740 99.97 120.14 -17.84
C GLN A 740 99.89 121.36 -16.91
N GLN A 741 99.36 121.17 -15.70
CA GLN A 741 99.28 122.22 -14.68
C GLN A 741 100.66 122.60 -14.17
N SER A 742 101.57 121.63 -13.97
CA SER A 742 102.96 121.89 -13.62
C SER A 742 103.71 122.62 -14.74
N GLN A 743 103.50 122.26 -16.01
CA GLN A 743 104.05 123.00 -17.16
C GLN A 743 103.53 124.44 -17.18
N SER A 744 102.21 124.62 -17.07
CA SER A 744 101.59 125.96 -17.04
C SER A 744 102.07 126.80 -15.85
N ASN A 745 102.25 126.18 -14.68
CA ASN A 745 102.79 126.84 -13.49
C ASN A 745 104.27 127.21 -13.68
N ALA A 746 105.07 126.34 -14.30
CA ALA A 746 106.48 126.63 -14.59
C ALA A 746 106.60 127.79 -15.59
N ASP A 747 105.77 127.81 -16.63
CA ASP A 747 105.70 128.91 -17.59
C ASP A 747 105.27 130.21 -16.90
N ALA A 748 104.23 130.18 -16.06
CA ALA A 748 103.80 131.33 -15.27
C ALA A 748 104.91 131.84 -14.32
N PHE A 749 105.61 130.92 -13.65
CA PHE A 749 106.72 131.27 -12.76
C PHE A 749 107.89 131.89 -13.53
N SER A 750 108.20 131.38 -14.73
CA SER A 750 109.22 131.95 -15.61
C SER A 750 108.86 133.36 -16.07
N ILE A 751 107.60 133.63 -16.40
CA ILE A 751 107.10 134.97 -16.76
C ILE A 751 107.18 135.92 -15.56
N ILE A 752 106.83 135.45 -14.37
CA ILE A 752 106.90 136.23 -13.12
C ILE A 752 108.36 136.59 -12.82
N GLU A 753 109.28 135.62 -12.82
CA GLU A 753 110.69 135.88 -12.50
C GLU A 753 111.38 136.73 -13.58
N THR A 754 111.09 136.54 -14.86
CA THR A 754 111.61 137.41 -15.93
C THR A 754 111.11 138.85 -15.78
N SER A 755 109.84 139.04 -15.39
CA SER A 755 109.29 140.36 -15.09
C SER A 755 109.90 141.00 -13.83
N LYS A 756 110.12 140.21 -12.77
CA LYS A 756 110.84 140.67 -11.56
C LYS A 756 112.28 141.07 -11.88
N ARG A 757 113.01 140.28 -12.68
CA ARG A 757 114.38 140.61 -13.11
C ARG A 757 114.41 141.93 -13.87
N LYS A 758 113.49 142.14 -14.83
CA LYS A 758 113.39 143.42 -15.56
C LYS A 758 113.12 144.60 -14.62
N ARG A 759 112.23 144.45 -13.64
CA ARG A 759 111.98 145.50 -12.62
C ARG A 759 113.22 145.78 -11.77
N GLN A 760 113.93 144.74 -11.34
CA GLN A 760 115.16 144.87 -10.55
C GLN A 760 116.27 145.54 -11.35
N GLU A 761 116.51 145.14 -12.60
CA GLU A 761 117.50 145.79 -13.48
C GLU A 761 117.18 147.27 -13.69
N ALA A 762 115.91 147.62 -13.94
CA ALA A 762 115.50 149.02 -14.07
C ALA A 762 115.74 149.82 -12.77
N PHE A 763 115.43 149.23 -11.61
CA PHE A 763 115.67 149.85 -10.30
C PHE A 763 117.17 150.06 -10.06
N TYR A 764 118.01 149.04 -10.25
CA TYR A 764 119.45 149.15 -10.04
C TYR A 764 120.12 150.12 -11.01
N ASN A 765 119.67 150.19 -12.27
CA ASN A 765 120.19 151.18 -13.21
C ASN A 765 119.85 152.61 -12.78
N LEU A 766 118.62 152.86 -12.32
CA LEU A 766 118.24 154.17 -11.76
C LEU A 766 119.05 154.52 -10.51
N ASP A 767 119.23 153.56 -9.60
CA ASP A 767 119.97 153.74 -8.35
C ASP A 767 121.47 153.99 -8.62
N TYR A 768 122.05 153.30 -9.61
CA TYR A 768 123.41 153.54 -10.09
C TYR A 768 123.57 154.95 -10.70
N GLU A 769 122.65 155.38 -11.56
CA GLU A 769 122.67 156.74 -12.13
C GLU A 769 122.52 157.83 -11.05
N HIS A 770 121.64 157.61 -10.06
CA HIS A 770 121.47 158.52 -8.93
C HIS A 770 122.73 158.62 -8.08
N ASN A 771 123.32 157.48 -7.68
CA ASN A 771 124.52 157.45 -6.86
C ASN A 771 125.72 158.07 -7.58
N LYS A 772 125.89 157.79 -8.88
CA LYS A 772 126.95 158.43 -9.68
C LYS A 772 126.82 159.95 -9.67
N LYS A 773 125.61 160.50 -9.85
CA LYS A 773 125.35 161.94 -9.76
C LYS A 773 125.60 162.50 -8.36
N MET A 774 125.25 161.76 -7.31
CA MET A 774 125.50 162.17 -5.91
C MET A 774 126.99 162.20 -5.57
N ASP A 775 127.75 161.20 -6.03
CA ASP A 775 129.20 161.12 -5.82
C ASP A 775 129.91 162.27 -6.55
N ASP A 776 129.53 162.56 -7.80
CA ASP A 776 130.06 163.69 -8.57
C ASP A 776 129.82 165.02 -7.84
N LEU A 777 128.60 165.24 -7.31
CA LEU A 777 128.24 166.43 -6.50
C LEU A 777 129.00 166.52 -5.18
N MET A 778 129.18 165.39 -4.47
CA MET A 778 129.94 165.33 -3.22
C MET A 778 131.40 165.70 -3.45
N LEU A 779 131.98 165.22 -4.55
CA LEU A 779 133.37 165.47 -4.92
C LEU A 779 133.55 166.97 -5.22
N GLU A 780 132.65 167.56 -6.01
CA GLU A 780 132.63 169.00 -6.31
C GLU A 780 132.55 169.86 -5.03
N LYS A 781 131.60 169.54 -4.13
CA LYS A 781 131.45 170.23 -2.84
C LYS A 781 132.70 170.14 -1.95
N SER A 782 133.35 168.97 -1.91
CA SER A 782 134.54 168.77 -1.07
C SER A 782 135.73 169.61 -1.55
N VAL A 783 135.90 169.72 -2.87
CA VAL A 783 136.96 170.52 -3.50
C VAL A 783 136.76 172.01 -3.20
N GLU A 784 135.53 172.51 -3.22
CA GLU A 784 135.23 173.90 -2.85
C GLU A 784 135.46 174.18 -1.36
N LEU A 785 134.99 173.31 -0.47
CA LEU A 785 135.17 173.49 0.98
C LEU A 785 136.65 173.48 1.40
N SER A 786 137.46 172.57 0.83
CA SER A 786 138.90 172.54 1.11
C SER A 786 139.62 173.79 0.63
N LYS A 787 139.19 174.41 -0.49
CA LYS A 787 139.71 175.72 -0.92
C LYS A 787 139.39 176.80 0.11
N ILE A 788 138.14 176.86 0.59
CA ILE A 788 137.68 177.88 1.55
C ILE A 788 138.43 177.79 2.89
N ASP A 789 138.60 176.58 3.46
CA ASP A 789 139.25 176.42 4.76
C ASP A 789 140.74 176.79 4.72
N SER A 790 141.42 176.45 3.62
CA SER A 790 142.84 176.78 3.44
C SER A 790 143.06 178.30 3.37
N ASP A 791 142.17 179.02 2.67
CA ASP A 791 142.21 180.48 2.60
C ASP A 791 141.95 181.13 3.98
N LYS A 792 141.06 180.56 4.80
CA LYS A 792 140.65 181.16 6.07
C LYS A 792 141.70 181.04 7.17
N ILE A 793 142.41 179.91 7.25
CA ILE A 793 143.49 179.72 8.24
C ILE A 793 144.63 180.70 7.98
N SER A 794 144.93 180.96 6.70
CA SER A 794 145.86 182.01 6.30
C SER A 794 145.46 183.37 6.92
N VAL A 795 144.20 183.80 6.73
CA VAL A 795 143.70 185.07 7.28
C VAL A 795 143.74 185.11 8.81
N MET A 796 143.45 183.98 9.47
CA MET A 796 143.38 183.92 10.94
C MET A 796 144.74 183.98 11.62
N VAL A 797 145.79 183.42 10.99
CA VAL A 797 147.16 183.45 11.51
C VAL A 797 147.79 184.84 11.33
N ASP A 798 147.56 185.48 10.18
CA ASP A 798 148.09 186.81 9.91
C ASP A 798 147.50 187.89 10.85
N ALA A 799 146.25 187.74 11.28
CA ALA A 799 145.54 188.74 12.09
C ALA A 799 145.96 188.81 13.58
N ILE A 800 146.35 187.70 14.19
CA ILE A 800 146.61 187.65 15.65
C ILE A 800 147.99 188.22 16.00
N GLY A 801 148.94 188.18 15.06
CA GLY A 801 150.31 188.65 15.26
C GLY A 801 151.12 187.76 16.22
N ILE A 802 152.29 187.32 15.78
CA ILE A 802 153.10 186.28 16.46
C ILE A 802 153.45 186.66 17.91
N LYS A 803 153.67 187.95 18.21
CA LYS A 803 154.02 188.40 19.56
C LYS A 803 152.86 188.30 20.56
N THR A 804 151.61 188.41 20.10
CA THR A 804 150.42 188.32 20.95
C THR A 804 150.18 186.89 21.41
N LEU A 805 150.45 185.91 20.53
CA LEU A 805 150.45 184.48 20.85
C LEU A 805 151.49 184.12 21.94
N GLN A 806 152.58 184.90 22.05
CA GLN A 806 153.67 184.61 22.99
C GLN A 806 153.41 185.08 24.43
N ARG A 807 152.54 186.09 24.65
CA ARG A 807 152.20 186.57 26.01
C ARG A 807 151.02 185.87 26.65
N ILE A 808 150.07 185.36 25.85
CA ILE A 808 149.06 184.41 26.34
C ILE A 808 149.75 183.20 27.00
N ALA A 809 150.90 182.80 26.43
CA ALA A 809 151.67 181.67 26.89
C ALA A 809 152.31 181.83 28.30
N THR A 810 152.36 183.03 28.90
CA THR A 810 153.03 183.30 30.20
C THR A 810 152.10 183.58 31.40
N SER A 811 150.76 183.49 31.27
CA SER A 811 149.83 183.69 32.40
C SER A 811 149.54 182.39 33.19
N VAL A 812 149.59 182.48 34.54
CA VAL A 812 149.51 181.38 35.54
C VAL A 812 148.17 180.60 35.42
N PRO A 813 148.07 179.33 35.83
CA PRO A 813 147.82 178.21 34.93
C PRO A 813 146.31 177.95 34.70
N LYS A 814 145.44 178.52 35.55
CA LYS A 814 143.96 178.43 35.37
C LYS A 814 143.49 179.28 34.19
N LEU A 815 144.16 180.40 33.91
CA LEU A 815 143.91 181.21 32.72
C LEU A 815 144.45 180.54 31.45
N LYS A 816 145.51 179.73 31.57
CA LYS A 816 146.17 179.05 30.45
C LYS A 816 145.25 178.03 29.74
N SER A 817 144.54 177.19 30.51
CA SER A 817 143.69 176.13 29.92
C SER A 817 142.42 176.67 29.26
N ARG A 818 141.81 177.73 29.82
CA ARG A 818 140.65 178.38 29.21
C ARG A 818 141.01 179.13 27.92
N ILE A 819 142.17 179.80 27.88
CA ILE A 819 142.58 180.58 26.71
C ILE A 819 143.12 179.68 25.57
N LEU A 820 143.78 178.55 25.88
CA LEU A 820 144.21 177.57 24.87
C LEU A 820 143.04 176.77 24.28
N ASN A 821 142.01 176.44 25.07
CA ASN A 821 140.77 175.88 24.50
C ASN A 821 139.99 176.91 23.67
N SER A 822 140.05 178.20 24.02
CA SER A 822 139.39 179.26 23.23
C SER A 822 140.09 179.60 21.92
N LEU A 823 141.32 179.11 21.69
CA LEU A 823 142.00 179.18 20.38
C LEU A 823 141.53 178.10 19.39
N GLY A 824 140.74 177.11 19.81
CA GLY A 824 140.17 176.09 18.91
C GLY A 824 141.14 175.01 18.41
N LEU A 825 142.32 174.84 19.02
CA LEU A 825 143.29 173.81 18.65
C LEU A 825 142.98 172.47 19.32
N LYS A 826 142.71 171.45 18.51
CA LYS A 826 142.59 170.05 18.93
C LYS A 826 143.74 169.25 18.34
N GLY A 827 144.49 168.53 19.19
CA GLY A 827 145.46 167.52 18.72
C GLY A 827 146.87 167.51 19.33
N PHE A 828 147.15 168.22 20.44
CA PHE A 828 148.52 168.36 20.97
C PHE A 828 148.65 168.18 22.51
N ILE A 829 149.84 167.75 22.97
CA ILE A 829 150.19 167.34 24.35
C ILE A 829 151.40 168.14 24.85
N ILE A 830 151.31 168.81 26.02
CA ILE A 830 152.35 169.74 26.51
C ILE A 830 152.46 169.69 28.07
N SER A 831 153.68 169.76 28.62
CA SER A 831 154.06 169.49 30.04
C SER A 831 155.11 170.47 30.59
N ASP A 832 155.13 170.72 31.91
CA ASP A 832 156.19 171.50 32.63
C ASP A 832 156.69 170.83 33.93
N GLY A 833 156.80 169.50 33.96
CA GLY A 833 157.57 168.78 35.00
C GLY A 833 156.87 168.45 36.33
N LYS A 834 155.97 169.27 36.88
CA LYS A 834 155.21 168.90 38.12
C LYS A 834 153.78 168.42 37.88
N SER A 835 153.22 168.71 36.70
CA SER A 835 151.90 168.21 36.28
C SER A 835 151.80 168.22 34.75
N GLN A 836 151.05 167.26 34.21
CA GLN A 836 150.81 167.06 32.78
C GLN A 836 149.34 167.31 32.42
N MET A 837 149.07 167.81 31.19
CA MET A 837 147.73 168.01 30.62
C MET A 837 147.67 167.62 29.12
N ASN A 838 146.56 166.98 28.67
CA ASN A 838 146.38 166.35 27.35
C ASN A 838 144.95 166.63 26.78
N LEU A 839 144.80 167.03 25.49
CA LEU A 839 143.57 167.60 24.89
C LEU A 839 143.18 167.01 23.51
N PHE A 840 142.55 165.83 23.46
CA PHE A 840 142.00 165.24 22.22
C PHE A 840 140.48 165.02 22.28
N SER A 841 139.72 165.42 21.23
CA SER A 841 138.37 164.88 20.91
C SER A 841 137.92 165.15 19.46
N SER A 842 137.57 164.12 18.67
CA SER A 842 136.58 164.24 17.59
C SER A 842 136.05 162.88 17.11
N LYS A 843 134.78 162.89 16.70
CA LYS A 843 133.96 161.80 16.15
C LYS A 843 134.03 161.84 14.61
N VAL A 844 134.34 160.72 13.96
CA VAL A 844 133.92 160.37 12.57
C VAL A 844 133.76 158.83 12.49
N PRO A 845 132.73 158.29 11.81
CA PRO A 845 132.26 156.90 11.96
C PRO A 845 132.71 155.97 10.80
N ILE A 846 132.82 154.66 11.06
CA ILE A 846 132.91 153.63 10.01
C ILE A 846 131.70 152.72 10.13
N GLN A 847 130.85 152.81 9.12
CA GLN A 847 129.79 151.87 8.79
C GLN A 847 130.40 150.49 8.48
N ASN A 848 129.78 149.42 8.95
CA ASN A 848 129.42 148.34 8.03
C ASN A 848 128.21 147.56 8.54
N ARG A 849 127.10 147.90 7.88
CA ARG A 849 125.79 147.28 7.90
C ARG A 849 125.75 146.42 6.65
N ILE A 850 125.72 145.09 6.78
CA ILE A 850 125.18 144.22 5.73
C ILE A 850 124.11 143.33 6.37
N LEU A 851 122.87 143.79 6.17
CA LEU A 851 121.65 143.01 6.28
C LEU A 851 121.51 142.16 5.01
N TYR A 852 121.11 140.90 5.22
CA TYR A 852 120.18 140.09 4.43
C TYR A 852 119.88 140.46 2.98
N GLN A 853 119.92 139.44 2.12
CA GLN A 853 118.75 139.11 1.29
C GLN A 853 118.57 137.60 1.14
N LYS A 854 117.37 137.15 1.52
CA LYS A 854 116.74 135.87 1.20
C LYS A 854 116.69 135.64 -0.32
N LYS A 855 116.89 134.38 -0.71
CA LYS A 855 116.05 133.60 -1.64
C LYS A 855 116.32 132.12 -1.27
N ASP A 856 115.34 131.24 -1.11
CA ASP A 856 113.97 131.26 -1.66
C ASP A 856 112.86 131.44 -0.63
#